data_AF-A0A7C9VU77-F1
#
_entry.id   AF-A0A7C9VU77-F1
#
_cell.length_a   1.000
_cell.length_b   1.000
_cell.length_c   1.000
_cell.angle_alpha   90.00
_cell.angle_beta   90.00
_cell.angle_gamma   90.00
#
_symmetry.space_group_name_H-M   'P 1'
#
loop_
_entity.id
_entity.type
_entity.pdbx_description
1 polymer ?
#
loop_
_entity_poly.entity_id
_entity_poly.type
_entity_poly.pdbx_seq_one_letter_code
_entity_poly.pdbx_strand_id
1 'polypeptide(L)'
;MPNGELPFQNRDLPLRQRVADLVGRLTAAEKIAMLHQWQPAVPRLGIGVFRTGTEALHGVAWLGRATVFPQAVGLASTWNPDLVRAVGDVTGTEARGFHHKDPVAHGLNVWAPVVNPLRDPRWGRNEEGYSEDPLLTSVMGTAYASGLCGDHPVYLKTAPTLKHFLGYNNETDRCVTSSAMRDRVLHEYELPCFRGPIEAGVAVAVMPSYNLVNGRPAHLTPHIEEHLRSWTDDEISVVSDAWAPSNVAGMQGYYEDHAAGHAALLRAGVDNFTDHDADPATTIARVTEALERGLITEEHVERAVTRLLTLRMRLGEFDPPELNPFASITEDVIDAPEHRVLALEAARQSIVLLKNDGLLPLDPRGTGKLAVIGTHADVLYEDWYCGTLPYAVTPLAGLSERHGGETTFAEGLDRISLTTEGGRFLTASPEGPVGLAEHWSDASAFDLAEWGDGVATLRSVLTGKYVAATAEGALVAERTMPGEWDVRELFEIVRPTPDTCLLRNTVLDQYLAVRDDSIVFVANRNEAARLRLEVDRSGLAQAVAQAAAADVAIVVVGNDPHINGRETQDRTGLDLPPKQAELVRAVRQVNPRTVLVVVSSYPYALVWEDENVPAILWTSHGGQELGRALAEVVFGEVNPSGKLTQTWYRGVEALPDLLDYDIIRARGTYLYFEGDPLYELGHGLSYTQFSCGPLVVSTGSVRHHEQFEVSVEVTNVGDRPGTEVVQLYGRQGESRVAQPLRRLLAFERVELAPGESQVVRFSLHGQDFWHWDVIGDRRVVETSVHDLWVGSSSVKRSRAEVLVVGESIAVRGGQLRAERFDDCAGITLVDETRDRGTVVESTEAGGWILLGDVRVDEDVTHCTARLGGGGGEVELRLGDPESGPVLCTFTVPADPSRWSWHDVRVPVIWEQGVRNVVAVFSAPGIRLASLDLGCQS
;
A
#
# COMPACT_ATOMS: atom_id res chain seq x y z
N MET A 1 36.72 -29.97 20.25
CA MET A 1 36.12 -29.86 18.91
C MET A 1 36.45 -31.15 18.17
N PRO A 2 35.47 -31.94 17.70
CA PRO A 2 35.73 -32.98 16.72
C PRO A 2 36.41 -32.33 15.49
N ASN A 3 37.29 -33.08 14.83
CA ASN A 3 38.21 -32.63 13.77
C ASN A 3 37.66 -31.53 12.81
N GLY A 4 38.18 -30.30 12.91
CA GLY A 4 38.13 -29.31 11.82
C GLY A 4 36.93 -28.35 11.75
N GLU A 5 35.97 -28.45 12.67
CA GLU A 5 34.79 -27.58 12.70
C GLU A 5 35.09 -26.20 13.32
N LEU A 6 34.71 -25.12 12.64
CA LEU A 6 34.94 -23.73 13.08
C LEU A 6 33.89 -23.31 14.13
N PRO A 7 34.19 -22.39 15.06
CA PRO A 7 33.24 -21.99 16.11
C PRO A 7 31.88 -21.51 15.58
N PHE A 8 31.84 -20.77 14.46
CA PHE A 8 30.55 -20.37 13.87
C PHE A 8 29.68 -21.55 13.39
N GLN A 9 30.26 -22.73 13.17
CA GLN A 9 29.55 -23.97 12.80
C GLN A 9 29.08 -24.74 14.05
N ASN A 10 29.63 -24.43 15.22
CA ASN A 10 29.25 -25.10 16.48
C ASN A 10 27.91 -24.55 17.00
N ARG A 11 26.87 -25.38 16.89
CA ARG A 11 25.49 -25.05 17.32
C ARG A 11 25.30 -24.95 18.83
N ASP A 12 26.23 -25.49 19.63
CA ASP A 12 26.17 -25.37 21.08
C ASP A 12 26.56 -23.96 21.56
N LEU A 13 27.09 -23.12 20.67
CA LEU A 13 27.39 -21.72 20.96
C LEU A 13 26.15 -20.83 20.72
N PRO A 14 25.93 -19.80 21.56
CA PRO A 14 24.91 -18.79 21.31
C PRO A 14 25.04 -18.17 19.92
N LEU A 15 23.91 -17.89 19.26
CA LEU A 15 23.86 -17.33 17.91
C LEU A 15 24.78 -16.11 17.74
N ARG A 16 24.73 -15.16 18.69
CA ARG A 16 25.59 -13.97 18.67
C ARG A 16 27.09 -14.30 18.68
N GLN A 17 27.51 -15.36 19.38
CA GLN A 17 28.92 -15.79 19.38
C GLN A 17 29.31 -16.43 18.05
N ARG A 18 28.42 -17.22 17.46
CA ARG A 18 28.65 -17.84 16.15
C ARG A 18 28.81 -16.78 15.06
N VAL A 19 27.92 -15.78 15.05
CA VAL A 19 27.98 -14.66 14.11
C VAL A 19 29.25 -13.85 14.31
N ALA A 20 29.60 -13.51 15.56
CA ALA A 20 30.83 -12.75 15.84
C ALA A 20 32.11 -13.48 15.40
N ASP A 21 32.20 -14.81 15.59
CA ASP A 21 33.32 -15.61 15.07
C ASP A 21 33.37 -15.58 13.54
N LEU A 22 32.22 -15.68 12.85
CA LEU A 22 32.16 -15.61 11.40
C LEU A 22 32.59 -14.24 10.85
N VAL A 23 32.08 -13.16 11.44
CA VAL A 23 32.46 -11.77 11.08
C VAL A 23 33.95 -11.55 11.28
N GLY A 24 34.52 -12.02 12.39
CA GLY A 24 35.96 -11.90 12.69
C GLY A 24 36.87 -12.67 11.73
N ARG A 25 36.32 -13.63 10.96
CA ARG A 25 37.05 -14.41 9.95
C ARG A 25 37.03 -13.79 8.56
N LEU A 26 36.12 -12.85 8.28
CA LEU A 26 35.98 -12.20 6.98
C LEU A 26 37.04 -11.10 6.80
N THR A 27 37.59 -10.99 5.59
CA THR A 27 38.42 -9.85 5.19
C THR A 27 37.53 -8.62 4.98
N ALA A 28 38.13 -7.42 4.99
CA ALA A 28 37.39 -6.19 4.70
C ALA A 28 36.70 -6.23 3.32
N ALA A 29 37.37 -6.75 2.29
CA ALA A 29 36.80 -6.87 0.96
C ALA A 29 35.58 -7.79 0.91
N GLU A 30 35.62 -8.93 1.60
CA GLU A 30 34.47 -9.84 1.66
C GLU A 30 33.31 -9.23 2.47
N LYS A 31 33.60 -8.51 3.56
CA LYS A 31 32.58 -7.78 4.33
C LYS A 31 31.86 -6.73 3.48
N ILE A 32 32.62 -5.93 2.72
CA ILE A 32 32.03 -4.92 1.81
C ILE A 32 31.18 -5.59 0.73
N ALA A 33 31.67 -6.68 0.14
CA ALA A 33 30.93 -7.40 -0.91
C ALA A 33 29.61 -8.01 -0.42
N MET A 34 29.51 -8.36 0.86
CA MET A 34 28.26 -8.86 1.48
C MET A 34 27.17 -7.79 1.62
N LEU A 35 27.48 -6.51 1.46
CA LEU A 35 26.48 -5.44 1.57
C LEU A 35 25.59 -5.34 0.32
N HIS A 36 25.96 -5.93 -0.81
CA HIS A 36 25.14 -5.90 -2.02
C HIS A 36 24.05 -6.99 -1.99
N GLN A 37 22.93 -6.81 -2.70
CA GLN A 37 21.84 -7.80 -2.75
C GLN A 37 22.27 -9.19 -3.24
N TRP A 38 23.19 -9.26 -4.21
CA TRP A 38 23.83 -10.49 -4.68
C TRP A 38 25.18 -10.69 -3.99
N GLN A 39 25.14 -11.29 -2.80
CA GLN A 39 26.33 -11.51 -1.98
C GLN A 39 27.18 -12.63 -2.58
N PRO A 40 28.45 -12.39 -2.93
CA PRO A 40 29.30 -13.41 -3.52
C PRO A 40 29.66 -14.49 -2.50
N ALA A 41 29.93 -15.70 -3.00
CA ALA A 41 30.43 -16.80 -2.19
C ALA A 41 31.79 -16.48 -1.56
N VAL A 42 32.07 -17.08 -0.39
CA VAL A 42 33.40 -17.06 0.25
C VAL A 42 33.89 -18.50 0.41
N PRO A 43 34.50 -19.10 -0.63
CA PRO A 43 34.82 -20.52 -0.66
C PRO A 43 35.73 -20.99 0.48
N ARG A 44 36.67 -20.14 0.93
CA ARG A 44 37.60 -20.47 2.02
C ARG A 44 36.91 -20.69 3.38
N LEU A 45 35.69 -20.16 3.54
CA LEU A 45 34.84 -20.32 4.73
C LEU A 45 33.62 -21.20 4.46
N GLY A 46 33.46 -21.72 3.25
CA GLY A 46 32.29 -22.52 2.86
C GLY A 46 30.99 -21.72 2.77
N ILE A 47 31.05 -20.40 2.57
CA ILE A 47 29.87 -19.53 2.47
C ILE A 47 29.39 -19.52 1.01
N GLY A 48 28.09 -19.75 0.80
CA GLY A 48 27.47 -19.75 -0.52
C GLY A 48 27.16 -18.34 -1.04
N VAL A 49 26.75 -18.28 -2.32
CA VAL A 49 26.08 -17.08 -2.85
C VAL A 49 24.78 -16.90 -2.09
N PHE A 50 24.45 -15.66 -1.75
CA PHE A 50 23.17 -15.34 -1.13
C PHE A 50 22.53 -14.18 -1.88
N ARG A 51 21.26 -14.35 -2.25
CA ARG A 51 20.44 -13.31 -2.84
C ARG A 51 19.45 -12.79 -1.81
N THR A 52 19.52 -11.50 -1.52
CA THR A 52 18.45 -10.76 -0.87
C THR A 52 17.33 -10.53 -1.89
N GLY A 53 16.09 -10.87 -1.55
CA GLY A 53 14.93 -10.55 -2.38
C GLY A 53 14.35 -11.69 -3.20
N THR A 54 13.12 -12.02 -2.83
CA THR A 54 12.14 -12.80 -3.60
C THR A 54 10.78 -12.19 -3.28
N GLU A 55 9.98 -11.86 -4.29
CA GLU A 55 8.66 -11.29 -4.04
C GLU A 55 7.64 -12.36 -3.65
N ALA A 56 6.80 -12.00 -2.69
CA ALA A 56 5.92 -12.94 -2.00
C ALA A 56 4.62 -12.26 -1.51
N LEU A 57 4.09 -11.29 -2.25
CA LEU A 57 3.00 -10.41 -1.78
C LEU A 57 1.72 -11.19 -1.45
N HIS A 58 1.29 -12.08 -2.35
CA HIS A 58 0.08 -12.92 -2.22
C HIS A 58 0.28 -14.30 -2.87
N GLY A 59 1.49 -14.82 -2.72
CA GLY A 59 2.03 -15.96 -3.49
C GLY A 59 3.43 -15.62 -3.98
N VAL A 60 4.22 -16.62 -4.39
CA VAL A 60 5.59 -16.38 -4.88
C VAL A 60 5.53 -15.75 -6.28
N ALA A 61 6.19 -14.61 -6.46
CA ALA A 61 6.15 -13.84 -7.70
C ALA A 61 7.42 -13.99 -8.54
N TRP A 62 7.30 -13.72 -9.85
CA TRP A 62 8.40 -13.68 -10.84
C TRP A 62 9.12 -15.01 -11.15
N LEU A 63 8.88 -16.07 -10.39
CA LEU A 63 9.61 -17.34 -10.52
C LEU A 63 8.93 -18.36 -11.44
N GLY A 64 7.84 -17.97 -12.11
CA GLY A 64 7.04 -18.81 -13.00
C GLY A 64 5.72 -19.24 -12.36
N ARG A 65 5.24 -20.45 -12.69
CA ARG A 65 3.97 -20.98 -12.18
C ARG A 65 4.03 -21.17 -10.66
N ALA A 66 3.12 -20.52 -9.93
CA ALA A 66 2.99 -20.61 -8.47
C ALA A 66 1.51 -20.48 -8.07
N THR A 67 1.15 -20.83 -6.84
CA THR A 67 -0.22 -20.56 -6.37
C THR A 67 -0.46 -19.06 -6.26
N VAL A 68 -1.54 -18.56 -6.85
CA VAL A 68 -1.92 -17.13 -6.79
C VAL A 68 -3.20 -16.96 -5.96
N PHE A 69 -3.06 -16.26 -4.83
CA PHE A 69 -4.15 -15.97 -3.90
C PHE A 69 -4.85 -14.65 -4.26
N PRO A 70 -5.95 -14.27 -3.58
CA PRO A 70 -6.45 -12.92 -3.65
C PRO A 70 -5.39 -11.89 -3.27
N GLN A 71 -5.46 -10.72 -3.89
CA GLN A 71 -4.64 -9.56 -3.57
C GLN A 71 -4.67 -9.22 -2.06
N ALA A 72 -3.64 -8.57 -1.52
CA ALA A 72 -3.52 -8.31 -0.08
C ALA A 72 -4.73 -7.59 0.52
N VAL A 73 -5.29 -6.59 -0.18
CA VAL A 73 -6.54 -5.93 0.23
C VAL A 73 -7.74 -6.89 0.26
N GLY A 74 -7.77 -7.92 -0.60
CA GLY A 74 -8.78 -8.99 -0.58
C GLY A 74 -8.57 -9.96 0.58
N LEU A 75 -7.33 -10.34 0.86
CA LEU A 75 -6.97 -11.14 2.04
C LEU A 75 -7.35 -10.42 3.33
N ALA A 76 -7.10 -9.11 3.43
CA ALA A 76 -7.54 -8.28 4.54
C ALA A 76 -9.06 -8.28 4.69
N SER A 77 -9.78 -8.26 3.56
CA SER A 77 -11.25 -8.22 3.52
C SER A 77 -11.92 -9.47 4.08
N THR A 78 -11.15 -10.56 4.30
CA THR A 78 -11.62 -11.74 5.03
C THR A 78 -11.81 -11.48 6.53
N TRP A 79 -11.12 -10.49 7.09
CA TRP A 79 -11.01 -10.25 8.54
C TRP A 79 -10.65 -11.51 9.34
N ASN A 80 -9.86 -12.40 8.71
CA ASN A 80 -9.48 -13.71 9.24
C ASN A 80 -7.95 -13.85 9.30
N PRO A 81 -7.32 -13.45 10.41
CA PRO A 81 -5.87 -13.54 10.58
C PRO A 81 -5.34 -14.97 10.45
N ASP A 82 -6.11 -15.99 10.85
CA ASP A 82 -5.69 -17.39 10.71
C ASP A 82 -5.62 -17.84 9.25
N LEU A 83 -6.58 -17.42 8.43
CA LEU A 83 -6.55 -17.67 6.99
C LEU A 83 -5.36 -16.96 6.34
N VAL A 84 -5.13 -15.69 6.66
CA VAL A 84 -3.98 -14.92 6.13
C VAL A 84 -2.64 -15.55 6.55
N ARG A 85 -2.54 -16.06 7.78
CA ARG A 85 -1.38 -16.83 8.25
C ARG A 85 -1.20 -18.12 7.45
N ALA A 86 -2.27 -18.85 7.15
CA ALA A 86 -2.20 -20.05 6.32
C ALA A 86 -1.75 -19.72 4.89
N VAL A 87 -2.19 -18.59 4.32
CA VAL A 87 -1.70 -18.13 3.01
C VAL A 87 -0.19 -17.84 3.08
N GLY A 88 0.28 -17.11 4.09
CA GLY A 88 1.71 -16.86 4.29
C GLY A 88 2.52 -18.16 4.46
N ASP A 89 1.96 -19.16 5.14
CA ASP A 89 2.59 -20.48 5.34
C ASP A 89 2.80 -21.23 4.02
N VAL A 90 1.78 -21.23 3.15
CA VAL A 90 1.87 -21.80 1.80
C VAL A 90 2.88 -21.02 0.95
N THR A 91 2.81 -19.69 0.93
CA THR A 91 3.76 -18.85 0.17
C THR A 91 5.20 -19.11 0.61
N GLY A 92 5.47 -19.20 1.92
CA GLY A 92 6.79 -19.51 2.44
C GLY A 92 7.26 -20.94 2.11
N THR A 93 6.33 -21.88 2.00
CA THR A 93 6.60 -23.27 1.59
C THR A 93 6.94 -23.36 0.11
N GLU A 94 6.19 -22.67 -0.75
CA GLU A 94 6.52 -22.58 -2.18
C GLU A 94 7.84 -21.84 -2.41
N ALA A 95 8.14 -20.78 -1.64
CA ALA A 95 9.43 -20.08 -1.70
C ALA A 95 10.60 -21.02 -1.39
N ARG A 96 10.44 -21.96 -0.45
CA ARG A 96 11.41 -23.04 -0.20
C ARG A 96 11.50 -24.02 -1.36
N GLY A 97 10.38 -24.36 -2.00
CA GLY A 97 10.37 -25.19 -3.21
C GLY A 97 11.13 -24.56 -4.38
N PHE A 98 10.93 -23.26 -4.63
CA PHE A 98 11.72 -22.52 -5.62
C PHE A 98 13.20 -22.43 -5.22
N HIS A 99 13.49 -22.12 -3.96
CA HIS A 99 14.87 -22.11 -3.46
C HIS A 99 15.57 -23.46 -3.64
N HIS A 100 14.87 -24.58 -3.44
CA HIS A 100 15.43 -25.91 -3.70
C HIS A 100 15.79 -26.11 -5.19
N LYS A 101 14.96 -25.58 -6.10
CA LYS A 101 15.17 -25.68 -7.55
C LYS A 101 16.40 -24.90 -8.02
N ASP A 102 16.56 -23.67 -7.55
CA ASP A 102 17.74 -22.84 -7.80
C ASP A 102 18.02 -21.90 -6.61
N PRO A 103 18.88 -22.32 -5.66
CA PRO A 103 19.15 -21.54 -4.45
C PRO A 103 20.00 -20.30 -4.71
N VAL A 104 20.63 -20.20 -5.89
CA VAL A 104 21.40 -19.03 -6.31
C VAL A 104 20.44 -17.95 -6.84
N ALA A 105 19.48 -18.35 -7.67
CA ALA A 105 18.52 -17.43 -8.26
C ALA A 105 17.39 -17.03 -7.29
N HIS A 106 17.01 -17.90 -6.34
CA HIS A 106 15.80 -17.70 -5.54
C HIS A 106 16.17 -17.55 -4.06
N GLY A 107 16.20 -16.31 -3.59
CA GLY A 107 16.52 -15.98 -2.19
C GLY A 107 15.39 -16.34 -1.22
N LEU A 108 15.73 -16.49 0.05
CA LEU A 108 14.74 -16.74 1.12
C LEU A 108 14.50 -15.53 2.02
N ASN A 109 15.16 -14.40 1.75
CA ASN A 109 14.69 -13.11 2.24
C ASN A 109 13.59 -12.61 1.31
N VAL A 110 12.35 -12.63 1.80
CA VAL A 110 11.16 -12.38 0.99
C VAL A 110 10.63 -10.97 1.24
N TRP A 111 10.32 -10.24 0.16
CA TRP A 111 9.91 -8.83 0.20
C TRP A 111 8.41 -8.66 0.43
N ALA A 112 7.93 -9.19 1.55
CA ALA A 112 6.55 -9.09 1.99
C ALA A 112 6.46 -9.23 3.52
N PRO A 113 5.37 -8.75 4.14
CA PRO A 113 4.25 -8.01 3.54
C PRO A 113 4.48 -6.50 3.31
N VAL A 114 3.61 -5.89 2.50
CA VAL A 114 3.42 -4.44 2.45
C VAL A 114 2.48 -4.02 3.59
N VAL A 115 2.95 -3.16 4.49
CA VAL A 115 2.19 -2.71 5.68
C VAL A 115 1.99 -1.21 5.71
N ASN A 116 2.16 -0.52 4.57
CA ASN A 116 1.76 0.88 4.47
C ASN A 116 0.24 0.99 4.64
N PRO A 117 -0.24 1.92 5.48
CA PRO A 117 -1.67 2.12 5.63
C PRO A 117 -2.26 2.70 4.35
N LEU A 118 -3.48 2.29 4.00
CA LEU A 118 -4.13 2.67 2.75
C LEU A 118 -4.80 4.06 2.88
N ARG A 119 -3.97 5.10 3.05
CA ARG A 119 -4.41 6.47 3.33
C ARG A 119 -5.32 7.06 2.24
N ASP A 120 -4.94 6.86 0.98
CA ASP A 120 -5.60 7.47 -0.18
C ASP A 120 -5.89 6.39 -1.24
N PRO A 121 -7.15 6.25 -1.68
CA PRO A 121 -7.56 5.22 -2.64
C PRO A 121 -7.05 5.47 -4.08
N ARG A 122 -6.38 6.61 -4.33
CA ARG A 122 -5.70 6.89 -5.60
C ARG A 122 -4.30 6.32 -5.68
N TRP A 123 -3.70 5.92 -4.54
CA TRP A 123 -2.34 5.38 -4.53
C TRP A 123 -2.22 4.20 -5.50
N GLY A 124 -1.28 4.26 -6.45
CA GLY A 124 -1.10 3.24 -7.48
C GLY A 124 -0.85 1.82 -6.96
N ARG A 125 -0.35 1.66 -5.73
CA ARG A 125 -0.09 0.35 -5.10
C ARG A 125 -1.05 0.01 -3.96
N ASN A 126 -2.22 0.67 -3.92
CA ASN A 126 -3.21 0.47 -2.85
C ASN A 126 -3.63 -0.99 -2.66
N GLU A 127 -3.64 -1.81 -3.72
CA GLU A 127 -4.01 -3.22 -3.64
C GLU A 127 -3.04 -4.09 -2.82
N GLU A 128 -1.80 -3.62 -2.67
CA GLU A 128 -0.74 -4.34 -1.98
C GLU A 128 -0.82 -4.22 -0.46
N GLY A 129 -1.49 -3.18 0.06
CA GLY A 129 -1.69 -3.03 1.51
C GLY A 129 -2.97 -3.71 2.01
N TYR A 130 -3.15 -3.72 3.32
CA TYR A 130 -4.27 -4.43 3.96
C TYR A 130 -5.46 -3.53 4.28
N SER A 131 -5.24 -2.35 4.87
CA SER A 131 -6.32 -1.48 5.33
C SER A 131 -5.90 -0.02 5.47
N GLU A 132 -6.85 0.90 5.44
CA GLU A 132 -6.63 2.28 5.89
C GLU A 132 -6.50 2.38 7.42
N ASP A 133 -6.85 1.32 8.16
CA ASP A 133 -6.77 1.25 9.61
C ASP A 133 -5.42 0.67 10.10
N PRO A 134 -4.72 1.32 11.05
CA PRO A 134 -3.45 0.83 11.55
C PRO A 134 -3.52 -0.50 12.31
N LEU A 135 -4.59 -0.75 13.08
CA LEU A 135 -4.74 -1.99 13.84
C LEU A 135 -4.96 -3.17 12.90
N LEU A 136 -5.91 -3.05 11.96
CA LEU A 136 -6.18 -4.10 10.99
C LEU A 136 -4.95 -4.40 10.11
N THR A 137 -4.24 -3.37 9.66
CA THR A 137 -2.99 -3.53 8.90
C THR A 137 -1.93 -4.27 9.70
N SER A 138 -1.72 -3.88 10.96
CA SER A 138 -0.75 -4.53 11.85
C SER A 138 -1.10 -6.00 12.12
N VAL A 139 -2.38 -6.32 12.37
CA VAL A 139 -2.85 -7.68 12.60
C VAL A 139 -2.67 -8.57 11.37
N MET A 140 -3.08 -8.10 10.19
CA MET A 140 -2.97 -8.87 8.94
C MET A 140 -1.52 -9.04 8.50
N GLY A 141 -0.71 -7.98 8.59
CA GLY A 141 0.72 -8.04 8.31
C GLY A 141 1.44 -9.01 9.26
N THR A 142 1.06 -9.04 10.54
CA THR A 142 1.64 -9.99 11.52
C THR A 142 1.27 -11.42 11.18
N ALA A 143 0.00 -11.67 10.82
CA ALA A 143 -0.46 -12.99 10.41
C ALA A 143 0.29 -13.52 9.19
N TYR A 144 0.38 -12.71 8.13
CA TYR A 144 1.06 -13.10 6.89
C TYR A 144 2.56 -13.35 7.13
N ALA A 145 3.24 -12.42 7.81
CA ALA A 145 4.66 -12.55 8.16
C ALA A 145 4.92 -13.78 9.05
N SER A 146 4.01 -14.10 9.98
CA SER A 146 4.11 -15.31 10.80
C SER A 146 4.07 -16.59 9.96
N GLY A 147 3.17 -16.67 8.98
CA GLY A 147 3.12 -17.81 8.04
C GLY A 147 4.40 -17.95 7.22
N LEU A 148 4.87 -16.83 6.64
CA LEU A 148 6.13 -16.80 5.87
C LEU A 148 7.34 -17.22 6.72
N CYS A 149 7.43 -16.69 7.95
CA CYS A 149 8.51 -16.94 8.91
C CYS A 149 8.53 -18.40 9.39
N GLY A 150 7.36 -19.02 9.58
CA GLY A 150 7.22 -20.31 10.27
C GLY A 150 7.41 -20.18 11.78
N ASP A 151 7.16 -21.27 12.49
CA ASP A 151 7.07 -21.33 13.96
C ASP A 151 8.28 -22.02 14.65
N HIS A 152 9.30 -22.37 13.87
CA HIS A 152 10.44 -23.10 14.41
C HIS A 152 11.34 -22.17 15.25
N PRO A 153 11.75 -22.56 16.47
CA PRO A 153 12.39 -21.66 17.45
C PRO A 153 13.83 -21.23 17.11
N VAL A 154 14.43 -21.84 16.09
CA VAL A 154 15.82 -21.56 15.65
C VAL A 154 15.86 -21.14 14.19
N TYR A 155 15.36 -22.03 13.31
CA TYR A 155 15.30 -21.81 11.88
C TYR A 155 14.08 -21.00 11.44
N LEU A 156 14.32 -20.10 10.50
CA LEU A 156 13.31 -19.39 9.74
C LEU A 156 12.92 -20.22 8.51
N LYS A 157 11.62 -20.36 8.23
CA LYS A 157 11.14 -20.90 6.95
C LYS A 157 11.51 -19.93 5.83
N THR A 158 11.15 -18.67 5.96
CA THR A 158 11.70 -17.55 5.15
C THR A 158 12.03 -16.40 6.08
N ALA A 159 12.71 -15.38 5.58
CA ALA A 159 13.00 -14.15 6.31
C ALA A 159 12.13 -13.00 5.76
N PRO A 160 10.95 -12.71 6.36
CA PRO A 160 10.06 -11.66 5.88
C PRO A 160 10.64 -10.26 6.05
N THR A 161 10.46 -9.43 5.03
CA THR A 161 10.84 -8.02 4.99
C THR A 161 9.59 -7.14 4.92
N LEU A 162 9.30 -6.36 5.98
CA LEU A 162 8.22 -5.37 5.92
C LEU A 162 8.57 -4.25 4.95
N LYS A 163 7.61 -3.78 4.17
CA LYS A 163 7.83 -2.64 3.28
C LYS A 163 6.58 -1.72 3.20
N HIS A 164 6.71 -0.44 2.90
CA HIS A 164 7.94 0.35 2.69
C HIS A 164 8.05 1.41 3.80
N PHE A 165 9.13 1.38 4.57
CA PHE A 165 9.33 2.24 5.74
C PHE A 165 9.92 3.61 5.32
N LEU A 166 9.17 4.70 5.27
CA LEU A 166 7.82 4.92 5.75
C LEU A 166 7.13 6.06 4.99
N GLY A 167 5.83 6.21 5.19
CA GLY A 167 5.03 7.29 4.63
C GLY A 167 4.93 7.21 3.12
N TYR A 168 4.75 6.00 2.58
CA TYR A 168 4.79 5.72 1.16
C TYR A 168 3.41 5.30 0.64
N ASN A 169 2.66 6.28 0.13
CA ASN A 169 1.34 6.09 -0.48
C ASN A 169 1.14 7.00 -1.72
N ASN A 170 2.20 7.22 -2.50
CA ASN A 170 2.13 7.82 -3.83
C ASN A 170 3.24 7.25 -4.75
N GLU A 171 2.95 7.16 -6.03
CA GLU A 171 3.85 6.59 -7.04
C GLU A 171 4.43 7.66 -7.97
N THR A 172 3.62 8.66 -8.30
CA THR A 172 4.01 9.77 -9.16
C THR A 172 5.11 10.57 -8.47
N ASP A 173 6.25 10.74 -9.15
CA ASP A 173 7.44 11.43 -8.62
C ASP A 173 7.92 10.90 -7.26
N ARG A 174 7.61 9.63 -6.92
CA ARG A 174 7.85 9.01 -5.61
C ARG A 174 9.25 9.14 -5.05
N CYS A 175 10.27 9.34 -5.90
CA CYS A 175 11.65 9.48 -5.44
C CYS A 175 11.97 10.88 -4.91
N VAL A 176 11.20 11.91 -5.29
CA VAL A 176 11.49 13.33 -5.01
C VAL A 176 10.37 14.04 -4.26
N THR A 177 9.17 13.46 -4.20
CA THR A 177 8.08 13.95 -3.36
C THR A 177 8.37 13.74 -1.88
N SER A 178 7.84 14.63 -1.03
CA SER A 178 8.00 14.55 0.42
C SER A 178 6.66 14.32 1.11
N SER A 179 6.58 13.24 1.89
CA SER A 179 5.47 12.94 2.79
C SER A 179 5.65 13.74 4.07
N ALA A 180 4.99 14.90 4.14
CA ALA A 180 5.01 15.75 5.32
C ALA A 180 4.06 15.19 6.39
N MET A 181 4.62 14.57 7.42
CA MET A 181 3.88 13.96 8.52
C MET A 181 4.28 14.60 9.85
N ARG A 182 3.29 15.15 10.55
CA ARG A 182 3.48 15.59 11.95
C ARG A 182 3.63 14.38 12.88
N ASP A 183 4.27 14.57 14.03
CA ASP A 183 4.56 13.50 14.98
C ASP A 183 3.32 12.69 15.37
N ARG A 184 2.17 13.35 15.53
CA ARG A 184 0.91 12.63 15.80
C ARG A 184 0.56 11.63 14.71
N VAL A 185 0.67 12.00 13.43
CA VAL A 185 0.39 11.08 12.32
C VAL A 185 1.43 9.98 12.26
N LEU A 186 2.72 10.32 12.42
CA LEU A 186 3.79 9.34 12.48
C LEU A 186 3.52 8.27 13.55
N HIS A 187 3.22 8.68 14.79
CA HIS A 187 3.07 7.77 15.91
C HIS A 187 1.71 7.09 15.98
N GLU A 188 0.61 7.78 15.67
CA GLU A 188 -0.76 7.26 15.80
C GLU A 188 -1.24 6.51 14.55
N TYR A 189 -0.63 6.71 13.38
CA TYR A 189 -1.09 6.14 12.10
C TYR A 189 -0.04 5.28 11.38
N GLU A 190 1.16 5.80 11.14
CA GLU A 190 2.17 5.12 10.31
C GLU A 190 2.91 4.01 11.08
N LEU A 191 3.59 4.35 12.17
CA LEU A 191 4.41 3.42 12.95
C LEU A 191 3.65 2.19 13.52
N PRO A 192 2.39 2.30 13.97
CA PRO A 192 1.65 1.14 14.49
C PRO A 192 1.51 -0.01 13.48
N CYS A 193 1.51 0.28 12.18
CA CYS A 193 1.40 -0.73 11.13
C CYS A 193 2.62 -1.66 11.06
N PHE A 194 3.81 -1.16 11.42
CA PHE A 194 5.07 -1.93 11.43
C PHE A 194 5.34 -2.64 12.75
N ARG A 195 4.72 -2.18 13.84
CA ARG A 195 5.08 -2.59 15.20
C ARG A 195 4.74 -4.05 15.50
N GLY A 196 3.54 -4.50 15.15
CA GLY A 196 3.05 -5.85 15.45
C GLY A 196 3.97 -6.97 14.94
N PRO A 197 4.33 -7.01 13.64
CA PRO A 197 5.18 -8.07 13.10
C PRO A 197 6.61 -8.07 13.69
N ILE A 198 7.14 -6.89 14.05
CA ILE A 198 8.47 -6.73 14.64
C ILE A 198 8.48 -7.18 16.10
N GLU A 199 7.52 -6.72 16.92
CA GLU A 199 7.41 -7.14 18.33
C GLU A 199 7.14 -8.64 18.46
N ALA A 200 6.42 -9.23 17.50
CA ALA A 200 6.19 -10.67 17.44
C ALA A 200 7.42 -11.48 16.97
N GLY A 201 8.48 -10.83 16.49
CA GLY A 201 9.69 -11.49 16.00
C GLY A 201 9.51 -12.28 14.70
N VAL A 202 8.43 -12.02 13.96
CA VAL A 202 8.10 -12.72 12.69
C VAL A 202 8.54 -11.94 11.46
N ALA A 203 8.78 -10.64 11.59
CA ALA A 203 9.48 -9.84 10.59
C ALA A 203 10.92 -9.58 11.05
N VAL A 204 11.88 -10.10 10.29
CA VAL A 204 13.32 -10.02 10.61
C VAL A 204 14.08 -9.04 9.72
N ALA A 205 13.37 -8.41 8.79
CA ALA A 205 13.90 -7.37 7.93
C ALA A 205 12.86 -6.27 7.65
N VAL A 206 13.35 -5.10 7.25
CA VAL A 206 12.52 -3.96 6.82
C VAL A 206 13.14 -3.30 5.60
N MET A 207 12.30 -2.83 4.67
CA MET A 207 12.69 -2.11 3.47
C MET A 207 12.23 -0.66 3.55
N PRO A 208 13.15 0.34 3.57
CA PRO A 208 12.75 1.74 3.55
C PRO A 208 12.26 2.20 2.18
N SER A 209 11.38 3.20 2.15
CA SER A 209 10.68 3.68 0.94
C SER A 209 11.46 4.68 0.08
N TYR A 210 11.03 4.91 -1.16
CA TYR A 210 11.67 5.84 -2.11
C TYR A 210 11.58 7.32 -1.73
N ASN A 211 10.49 7.72 -1.08
CA ASN A 211 10.14 9.12 -0.88
C ASN A 211 11.01 9.83 0.15
N LEU A 212 10.86 11.15 0.21
CA LEU A 212 11.29 11.93 1.35
C LEU A 212 10.20 11.87 2.43
N VAL A 213 10.58 11.89 3.70
CA VAL A 213 9.69 12.08 4.84
C VAL A 213 10.16 13.33 5.57
N ASN A 214 9.29 14.32 5.69
CA ASN A 214 9.65 15.65 6.21
C ASN A 214 10.96 16.17 5.56
N GLY A 215 11.07 16.06 4.24
CA GLY A 215 12.20 16.54 3.45
C GLY A 215 13.50 15.71 3.52
N ARG A 216 13.56 14.61 4.28
CA ARG A 216 14.72 13.68 4.35
C ARG A 216 14.41 12.38 3.59
N PRO A 217 15.35 11.82 2.79
CA PRO A 217 15.17 10.49 2.20
C PRO A 217 14.82 9.44 3.26
N ALA A 218 13.79 8.62 3.03
CA ALA A 218 13.34 7.64 4.02
C ALA A 218 14.43 6.61 4.37
N HIS A 219 15.34 6.26 3.46
CA HIS A 219 16.51 5.43 3.77
C HIS A 219 17.50 6.05 4.75
N LEU A 220 17.38 7.33 5.06
CA LEU A 220 18.21 8.05 6.03
C LEU A 220 17.44 8.35 7.33
N THR A 221 16.26 7.76 7.51
CA THR A 221 15.40 8.03 8.66
C THR A 221 16.05 7.57 9.97
N PRO A 222 16.03 8.39 11.04
CA PRO A 222 16.53 7.96 12.36
C PRO A 222 15.60 6.93 13.02
N HIS A 223 14.37 6.81 12.53
CA HIS A 223 13.34 5.92 13.08
C HIS A 223 13.67 4.42 12.96
N ILE A 224 14.67 4.04 12.16
CA ILE A 224 15.19 2.67 12.15
C ILE A 224 15.75 2.29 13.53
N GLU A 225 16.60 3.15 14.10
CA GLU A 225 17.24 2.90 15.39
C GLU A 225 16.33 3.34 16.56
N GLU A 226 15.60 4.45 16.41
CA GLU A 226 14.71 4.97 17.47
C GLU A 226 13.49 4.07 17.70
N HIS A 227 12.99 3.40 16.66
CA HIS A 227 11.74 2.63 16.71
C HIS A 227 11.91 1.17 16.31
N LEU A 228 12.23 0.86 15.05
CA LEU A 228 12.19 -0.52 14.56
C LEU A 228 13.07 -1.46 15.38
N ARG A 229 14.32 -1.06 15.65
CA ARG A 229 15.28 -1.84 16.45
C ARG A 229 15.08 -1.73 17.96
N SER A 230 14.24 -0.82 18.43
CA SER A 230 13.91 -0.70 19.87
C SER A 230 12.70 -1.54 20.28
N TRP A 231 11.94 -2.06 19.31
CA TRP A 231 10.76 -2.91 19.55
C TRP A 231 11.08 -4.40 19.72
N THR A 232 12.34 -4.81 19.51
CA THR A 232 12.76 -6.21 19.66
C THR A 232 14.20 -6.29 20.15
N ASP A 233 14.52 -7.39 20.85
CA ASP A 233 15.90 -7.71 21.25
C ASP A 233 16.70 -8.45 20.15
N ASP A 234 15.99 -8.86 19.08
CA ASP A 234 16.57 -9.52 17.91
C ASP A 234 17.14 -8.51 16.89
N GLU A 235 18.04 -8.97 16.04
CA GLU A 235 18.58 -8.15 14.95
C GLU A 235 17.53 -7.99 13.83
N ILE A 236 17.26 -6.74 13.44
CA ILE A 236 16.49 -6.39 12.24
C ILE A 236 17.44 -5.94 11.13
N SER A 237 17.42 -6.66 10.01
CA SER A 237 18.17 -6.30 8.80
C SER A 237 17.42 -5.26 7.98
N VAL A 238 18.08 -4.20 7.53
CA VAL A 238 17.48 -3.19 6.66
C VAL A 238 17.99 -3.40 5.24
N VAL A 239 17.08 -3.72 4.33
CA VAL A 239 17.36 -3.94 2.90
C VAL A 239 16.84 -2.74 2.13
N SER A 240 17.62 -2.10 1.27
CA SER A 240 17.09 -0.97 0.50
C SER A 240 16.04 -1.43 -0.50
N ASP A 241 15.15 -0.52 -0.86
CA ASP A 241 14.35 -0.68 -2.08
C ASP A 241 15.26 -0.63 -3.32
N ALA A 242 14.78 -1.17 -4.43
CA ALA A 242 15.57 -1.35 -5.65
C ALA A 242 16.03 0.00 -6.21
N TRP A 243 17.32 0.13 -6.52
CA TRP A 243 17.95 1.37 -7.02
C TRP A 243 17.90 2.58 -6.08
N ALA A 244 17.21 2.51 -4.95
CA ALA A 244 17.13 3.59 -3.98
C ALA A 244 18.50 4.06 -3.44
N PRO A 245 19.51 3.19 -3.23
CA PRO A 245 20.85 3.64 -2.84
C PRO A 245 21.48 4.62 -3.84
N SER A 246 21.27 4.41 -5.13
CA SER A 246 21.72 5.32 -6.18
C SER A 246 20.94 6.65 -6.17
N ASN A 247 19.67 6.63 -5.77
CA ASN A 247 18.79 7.80 -5.80
C ASN A 247 19.19 8.89 -4.81
N VAL A 248 19.77 8.53 -3.65
CA VAL A 248 20.17 9.48 -2.59
C VAL A 248 21.11 10.57 -3.10
N ALA A 249 22.10 10.22 -3.93
CA ALA A 249 22.98 11.18 -4.59
C ALA A 249 22.56 11.48 -6.05
N GLY A 250 21.74 10.62 -6.64
CA GLY A 250 21.19 10.77 -7.99
C GLY A 250 19.93 11.64 -8.00
N MET A 251 18.76 11.02 -8.22
CA MET A 251 17.48 11.72 -8.40
C MET A 251 17.12 12.67 -7.26
N GLN A 252 17.46 12.33 -6.02
CA GLN A 252 17.18 13.16 -4.85
C GLN A 252 18.19 14.29 -4.65
N GLY A 253 19.40 14.17 -5.22
CA GLY A 253 20.48 15.15 -5.06
C GLY A 253 20.81 15.51 -3.61
N TYR A 254 20.55 14.61 -2.65
CA TYR A 254 20.64 14.91 -1.23
C TYR A 254 22.09 14.92 -0.72
N TYR A 255 22.94 14.07 -1.33
CA TYR A 255 24.39 14.08 -1.18
C TYR A 255 25.08 14.43 -2.49
N GLU A 256 26.26 15.04 -2.36
CA GLU A 256 27.08 15.54 -3.45
C GLU A 256 27.63 14.45 -4.39
N ASP A 257 27.81 13.23 -3.89
CA ASP A 257 28.31 12.10 -4.66
C ASP A 257 27.83 10.75 -4.09
N HIS A 258 27.96 9.69 -4.90
CA HIS A 258 27.47 8.37 -4.53
C HIS A 258 28.21 7.75 -3.34
N ALA A 259 29.51 7.99 -3.14
CA ALA A 259 30.24 7.44 -2.01
C ALA A 259 29.76 8.08 -0.69
N ALA A 260 29.52 9.40 -0.68
CA ALA A 260 28.91 10.10 0.45
C ALA A 260 27.49 9.63 0.74
N GLY A 261 26.68 9.38 -0.30
CA GLY A 261 25.34 8.80 -0.16
C GLY A 261 25.36 7.39 0.44
N HIS A 262 26.22 6.49 -0.05
CA HIS A 262 26.34 5.12 0.47
C HIS A 262 26.88 5.11 1.91
N ALA A 263 27.81 6.02 2.22
CA ALA A 263 28.28 6.23 3.58
C ALA A 263 27.13 6.61 4.52
N ALA A 264 26.27 7.55 4.10
CA ALA A 264 25.13 8.01 4.89
C ALA A 264 24.10 6.90 5.12
N LEU A 265 23.76 6.14 4.07
CA LEU A 265 22.86 4.98 4.16
C LEU A 265 23.33 3.96 5.19
N LEU A 266 24.62 3.59 5.16
CA LEU A 266 25.19 2.63 6.11
C LEU A 266 25.19 3.17 7.55
N ARG A 267 25.44 4.47 7.75
CA ARG A 267 25.36 5.11 9.08
C ARG A 267 23.92 5.16 9.60
N ALA A 268 22.95 5.45 8.73
CA ALA A 268 21.52 5.48 9.07
C ALA A 268 20.95 4.09 9.36
N GLY A 269 21.66 3.03 9.00
CA GLY A 269 21.36 1.66 9.40
C GLY A 269 20.87 0.76 8.28
N VAL A 270 21.00 1.16 7.01
CA VAL A 270 20.83 0.29 5.84
C VAL A 270 21.96 -0.75 5.81
N ASP A 271 21.61 -2.03 5.85
CA ASP A 271 22.57 -3.12 5.93
C ASP A 271 22.83 -3.79 4.56
N ASN A 272 21.84 -3.74 3.65
CA ASN A 272 21.91 -4.31 2.30
C ASN A 272 21.48 -3.31 1.22
N PHE A 273 22.24 -3.25 0.12
CA PHE A 273 22.01 -2.39 -1.03
C PHE A 273 21.47 -3.21 -2.21
N THR A 274 20.17 -3.03 -2.49
CA THR A 274 19.48 -3.49 -3.69
C THR A 274 19.71 -2.47 -4.80
N ASP A 275 20.78 -2.62 -5.58
CA ASP A 275 21.24 -1.63 -6.57
C ASP A 275 22.01 -2.37 -7.68
N HIS A 276 22.00 -1.89 -8.94
CA HIS A 276 22.74 -2.49 -10.08
C HIS A 276 22.51 -3.99 -10.33
N ASP A 277 21.29 -4.47 -10.10
CA ASP A 277 20.88 -5.86 -10.38
C ASP A 277 21.86 -6.89 -9.79
N ALA A 278 22.35 -7.84 -10.59
CA ALA A 278 23.26 -8.90 -10.14
C ALA A 278 24.74 -8.50 -10.08
N ASP A 279 25.10 -7.25 -10.45
CA ASP A 279 26.50 -6.80 -10.46
C ASP A 279 26.87 -6.02 -9.18
N PRO A 280 27.67 -6.63 -8.27
CA PRO A 280 28.07 -5.97 -7.04
C PRO A 280 29.17 -4.91 -7.23
N ALA A 281 29.81 -4.82 -8.41
CA ALA A 281 31.03 -4.05 -8.59
C ALA A 281 30.87 -2.57 -8.22
N THR A 282 29.74 -1.96 -8.62
CA THR A 282 29.46 -0.55 -8.34
C THR A 282 29.22 -0.30 -6.85
N THR A 283 28.44 -1.15 -6.19
CA THR A 283 28.20 -1.06 -4.74
C THR A 283 29.51 -1.21 -3.97
N ILE A 284 30.34 -2.20 -4.32
CA ILE A 284 31.65 -2.43 -3.69
C ILE A 284 32.54 -1.20 -3.84
N ALA A 285 32.68 -0.68 -5.07
CA ALA A 285 33.53 0.47 -5.35
C ALA A 285 33.12 1.71 -4.53
N ARG A 286 31.81 2.01 -4.47
CA ARG A 286 31.28 3.18 -3.73
C ARG A 286 31.50 3.05 -2.21
N VAL A 287 31.29 1.88 -1.63
CA VAL A 287 31.51 1.66 -0.20
C VAL A 287 33.01 1.64 0.15
N THR A 288 33.85 1.05 -0.71
CA THR A 288 35.31 1.11 -0.55
C THR A 288 35.81 2.55 -0.59
N GLU A 289 35.37 3.35 -1.56
CA GLU A 289 35.73 4.77 -1.63
C GLU A 289 35.28 5.54 -0.38
N ALA A 290 34.07 5.27 0.12
CA ALA A 290 33.56 5.87 1.34
C ALA A 290 34.45 5.56 2.57
N LEU A 291 34.98 4.34 2.67
CA LEU A 291 35.91 3.93 3.72
C LEU A 291 37.27 4.61 3.56
N GLU A 292 37.82 4.65 2.34
CA GLU A 292 39.09 5.32 2.03
C GLU A 292 39.04 6.84 2.32
N ARG A 293 37.89 7.47 2.08
CA ARG A 293 37.63 8.88 2.40
C ARG A 293 37.34 9.13 3.89
N GLY A 294 37.24 8.08 4.71
CA GLY A 294 36.93 8.18 6.14
C GLY A 294 35.50 8.63 6.45
N LEU A 295 34.57 8.46 5.50
CA LEU A 295 33.14 8.79 5.69
C LEU A 295 32.42 7.70 6.50
N ILE A 296 32.95 6.49 6.48
CA ILE A 296 32.55 5.35 7.31
C ILE A 296 33.79 4.70 7.91
N THR A 297 33.59 3.81 8.87
CA THR A 297 34.61 3.01 9.54
C THR A 297 34.35 1.52 9.26
N GLU A 298 35.33 0.66 9.53
CA GLU A 298 35.11 -0.79 9.46
C GLU A 298 33.99 -1.25 10.40
N GLU A 299 33.79 -0.59 11.54
CA GLU A 299 32.71 -0.89 12.49
C GLU A 299 31.32 -0.71 11.85
N HIS A 300 31.11 0.31 11.02
CA HIS A 300 29.85 0.48 10.30
C HIS A 300 29.56 -0.71 9.37
N VAL A 301 30.59 -1.19 8.66
CA VAL A 301 30.49 -2.35 7.76
C VAL A 301 30.24 -3.63 8.57
N GLU A 302 30.99 -3.85 9.64
CA GLU A 302 30.85 -5.04 10.49
C GLU A 302 29.47 -5.14 11.14
N ARG A 303 28.89 -4.01 11.56
CA ARG A 303 27.53 -3.97 12.13
C ARG A 303 26.48 -4.42 11.11
N ALA A 304 26.56 -3.93 9.88
CA ALA A 304 25.67 -4.35 8.79
C ALA A 304 25.84 -5.85 8.46
N VAL A 305 27.09 -6.30 8.28
CA VAL A 305 27.39 -7.70 7.99
C VAL A 305 26.94 -8.64 9.13
N THR A 306 27.05 -8.20 10.39
CA THR A 306 26.55 -8.96 11.55
C THR A 306 25.06 -9.26 11.43
N ARG A 307 24.25 -8.28 11.03
CA ARG A 307 22.79 -8.44 10.86
C ARG A 307 22.46 -9.38 9.70
N LEU A 308 23.10 -9.18 8.55
CA LEU A 308 22.93 -10.06 7.38
C LEU A 308 23.32 -11.51 7.67
N LEU A 309 24.44 -11.73 8.37
CA LEU A 309 24.87 -13.08 8.76
C LEU A 309 23.99 -13.69 9.85
N THR A 310 23.39 -12.87 10.73
CA THR A 310 22.40 -13.35 11.70
C THR A 310 21.17 -13.89 10.98
N LEU A 311 20.68 -13.19 9.95
CA LEU A 311 19.59 -13.65 9.09
C LEU A 311 19.96 -14.96 8.38
N ARG A 312 21.14 -15.03 7.77
CA ARG A 312 21.62 -16.25 7.05
C ARG A 312 21.81 -17.45 7.98
N MET A 313 22.31 -17.24 9.20
CA MET A 313 22.38 -18.25 10.25
C MET A 313 20.99 -18.80 10.59
N ARG A 314 20.01 -17.91 10.78
CA ARG A 314 18.63 -18.30 11.09
C ARG A 314 17.94 -18.98 9.91
N LEU A 315 18.31 -18.71 8.66
CA LEU A 315 17.82 -19.48 7.50
C LEU A 315 18.40 -20.91 7.41
N GLY A 316 19.42 -21.21 8.23
CA GLY A 316 20.04 -22.52 8.37
C GLY A 316 21.24 -22.78 7.46
N GLU A 317 21.78 -21.76 6.78
CA GLU A 317 22.87 -21.94 5.80
C GLU A 317 24.12 -22.61 6.39
N PHE A 318 24.43 -22.33 7.65
CA PHE A 318 25.67 -22.78 8.30
C PHE A 318 25.50 -24.01 9.19
N ASP A 319 24.32 -24.64 9.17
CA ASP A 319 24.00 -25.83 9.94
C ASP A 319 23.80 -27.04 9.02
N PRO A 320 24.01 -28.28 9.50
CA PRO A 320 23.65 -29.48 8.75
C PRO A 320 22.17 -29.45 8.32
N PRO A 321 21.84 -29.72 7.05
CA PRO A 321 20.48 -29.57 6.53
C PRO A 321 19.48 -30.49 7.22
N GLU A 322 19.92 -31.62 7.78
CA GLU A 322 19.06 -32.56 8.52
C GLU A 322 18.46 -31.97 9.80
N LEU A 323 19.03 -30.85 10.28
CA LEU A 323 18.55 -30.14 11.47
C LEU A 323 17.52 -29.08 11.13
N ASN A 324 17.53 -28.55 9.90
CA ASN A 324 16.58 -27.56 9.44
C ASN A 324 15.36 -28.27 8.82
N PRO A 325 14.18 -28.26 9.46
CA PRO A 325 13.01 -28.97 8.94
C PRO A 325 12.60 -28.47 7.54
N PHE A 326 12.88 -27.21 7.23
CA PHE A 326 12.52 -26.59 5.96
C PHE A 326 13.48 -26.91 4.82
N ALA A 327 14.68 -27.45 5.12
CA ALA A 327 15.65 -27.82 4.09
C ALA A 327 15.24 -29.05 3.26
N SER A 328 14.26 -29.82 3.76
CA SER A 328 13.72 -31.00 3.07
C SER A 328 12.60 -30.70 2.08
N ILE A 329 12.13 -29.45 2.00
CA ILE A 329 11.08 -29.01 1.09
C ILE A 329 11.65 -28.97 -0.34
N THR A 330 11.03 -29.70 -1.26
CA THR A 330 11.43 -29.76 -2.68
C THR A 330 10.47 -28.97 -3.57
N GLU A 331 10.76 -28.89 -4.86
CA GLU A 331 9.91 -28.20 -5.84
C GLU A 331 8.51 -28.82 -6.03
N ASP A 332 8.27 -30.06 -5.54
CA ASP A 332 6.98 -30.76 -5.66
C ASP A 332 5.83 -30.07 -4.90
N VAL A 333 6.14 -29.14 -4.00
CA VAL A 333 5.14 -28.37 -3.24
C VAL A 333 4.53 -27.22 -4.05
N ILE A 334 5.14 -26.82 -5.16
CA ILE A 334 4.69 -25.68 -5.96
C ILE A 334 3.35 -26.03 -6.63
N ASP A 335 2.32 -25.19 -6.42
CA ASP A 335 0.96 -25.40 -6.97
C ASP A 335 0.36 -26.77 -6.55
N ALA A 336 0.66 -27.19 -5.31
CA ALA A 336 0.11 -28.42 -4.74
C ALA A 336 -1.44 -28.35 -4.63
N PRO A 337 -2.16 -29.47 -4.79
CA PRO A 337 -3.63 -29.49 -4.71
C PRO A 337 -4.21 -28.84 -3.44
N GLU A 338 -3.54 -28.99 -2.31
CA GLU A 338 -3.94 -28.40 -1.03
C GLU A 338 -3.82 -26.87 -1.03
N HIS A 339 -2.84 -26.31 -1.75
CA HIS A 339 -2.68 -24.86 -1.92
C HIS A 339 -3.82 -24.28 -2.74
N ARG A 340 -4.29 -25.01 -3.76
CA ARG A 340 -5.46 -24.64 -4.58
C ARG A 340 -6.76 -24.60 -3.77
N VAL A 341 -6.93 -25.53 -2.84
CA VAL A 341 -8.08 -25.54 -1.91
C VAL A 341 -8.05 -24.29 -1.03
N LEU A 342 -6.87 -23.91 -0.53
CA LEU A 342 -6.71 -22.69 0.26
C LEU A 342 -6.95 -21.42 -0.59
N ALA A 343 -6.51 -21.39 -1.85
CA ALA A 343 -6.75 -20.27 -2.76
C ALA A 343 -8.26 -20.04 -3.00
N LEU A 344 -9.02 -21.13 -3.19
CA LEU A 344 -10.47 -21.07 -3.29
C LEU A 344 -11.11 -20.56 -1.99
N GLU A 345 -10.65 -21.03 -0.84
CA GLU A 345 -11.17 -20.59 0.46
C GLU A 345 -10.89 -19.11 0.74
N ALA A 346 -9.68 -18.64 0.41
CA ALA A 346 -9.34 -17.22 0.47
C ALA A 346 -10.26 -16.38 -0.42
N ALA A 347 -10.48 -16.81 -1.67
CA ALA A 347 -11.36 -16.10 -2.60
C ALA A 347 -12.83 -16.08 -2.14
N ARG A 348 -13.34 -17.16 -1.52
CA ARG A 348 -14.69 -17.21 -0.95
C ARG A 348 -14.88 -16.19 0.18
N GLN A 349 -13.93 -16.13 1.10
CA GLN A 349 -14.03 -15.24 2.27
C GLN A 349 -13.74 -13.78 1.93
N SER A 350 -13.02 -13.49 0.83
CA SER A 350 -12.68 -12.12 0.42
C SER A 350 -13.80 -11.38 -0.32
N ILE A 351 -14.77 -12.08 -0.91
CA ILE A 351 -15.87 -11.44 -1.64
C ILE A 351 -16.77 -10.66 -0.67
N VAL A 352 -16.98 -9.38 -0.98
CA VAL A 352 -17.82 -8.46 -0.21
C VAL A 352 -19.12 -8.21 -0.96
N LEU A 353 -20.25 -8.47 -0.29
CA LEU A 353 -21.56 -8.06 -0.77
C LEU A 353 -21.81 -6.61 -0.34
N LEU A 354 -21.69 -5.66 -1.27
CA LEU A 354 -21.86 -4.23 -1.00
C LEU A 354 -23.34 -3.85 -0.93
N LYS A 355 -24.15 -4.38 -1.84
CA LYS A 355 -25.59 -4.10 -1.90
C LYS A 355 -26.37 -5.33 -2.32
N ASN A 356 -27.56 -5.51 -1.74
CA ASN A 356 -28.51 -6.54 -2.19
C ASN A 356 -29.96 -6.21 -1.82
N ASP A 357 -30.78 -5.88 -2.83
CA ASP A 357 -32.21 -5.59 -2.72
C ASP A 357 -33.06 -6.87 -2.85
N GLY A 358 -32.50 -8.02 -2.46
CA GLY A 358 -33.15 -9.33 -2.50
C GLY A 358 -33.01 -10.09 -3.83
N LEU A 359 -32.12 -9.64 -4.74
CA LEU A 359 -31.84 -10.37 -5.98
C LEU A 359 -30.96 -11.61 -5.73
N LEU A 360 -29.93 -11.47 -4.88
CA LEU A 360 -29.02 -12.56 -4.53
C LEU A 360 -29.46 -13.26 -3.22
N PRO A 361 -29.17 -14.57 -3.07
CA PRO A 361 -28.55 -15.45 -4.06
C PRO A 361 -29.53 -15.89 -5.17
N LEU A 362 -29.00 -16.23 -6.35
CA LEU A 362 -29.77 -16.78 -7.45
C LEU A 362 -30.05 -18.28 -7.27
N ASP A 363 -31.22 -18.75 -7.72
CA ASP A 363 -31.47 -20.18 -7.89
C ASP A 363 -31.01 -20.60 -9.29
N PRO A 364 -29.98 -21.47 -9.42
CA PRO A 364 -29.50 -21.91 -10.73
C PRO A 364 -30.57 -22.68 -11.52
N ARG A 365 -31.54 -23.33 -10.84
CA ARG A 365 -32.65 -24.03 -11.53
C ARG A 365 -33.80 -23.11 -11.90
N GLY A 366 -33.94 -21.99 -11.19
CA GLY A 366 -34.95 -20.97 -11.43
C GLY A 366 -34.51 -19.90 -12.44
N THR A 367 -33.21 -19.82 -12.72
CA THR A 367 -32.63 -18.97 -13.75
C THR A 367 -32.57 -19.77 -15.04
N GLY A 368 -33.34 -19.42 -16.07
CA GLY A 368 -33.35 -20.16 -17.32
C GLY A 368 -32.16 -19.79 -18.20
N LYS A 369 -32.01 -18.49 -18.46
CA LYS A 369 -30.93 -17.91 -19.26
C LYS A 369 -30.16 -16.85 -18.49
N LEU A 370 -28.84 -16.98 -18.48
CA LEU A 370 -27.91 -16.08 -17.81
C LEU A 370 -27.07 -15.32 -18.85
N ALA A 371 -26.99 -13.99 -18.75
CA ALA A 371 -26.03 -13.20 -19.52
C ALA A 371 -24.87 -12.78 -18.62
N VAL A 372 -23.64 -13.17 -18.96
CA VAL A 372 -22.41 -12.71 -18.28
C VAL A 372 -21.72 -11.70 -19.20
N ILE A 373 -21.52 -10.48 -18.72
CA ILE A 373 -21.18 -9.33 -19.57
C ILE A 373 -19.99 -8.58 -18.96
N GLY A 374 -19.12 -8.01 -19.79
CA GLY A 374 -18.10 -7.05 -19.37
C GLY A 374 -16.65 -7.52 -19.54
N THR A 375 -15.73 -6.58 -19.39
CA THR A 375 -14.29 -6.75 -19.68
C THR A 375 -13.55 -7.67 -18.72
N HIS A 376 -14.17 -7.99 -17.58
CA HIS A 376 -13.60 -8.86 -16.55
C HIS A 376 -14.33 -10.21 -16.46
N ALA A 377 -15.31 -10.46 -17.35
CA ALA A 377 -16.12 -11.66 -17.27
C ALA A 377 -15.36 -12.93 -17.69
N ASP A 378 -14.48 -12.87 -18.69
CA ASP A 378 -13.75 -14.07 -19.19
C ASP A 378 -12.23 -13.94 -19.13
N VAL A 379 -11.72 -13.27 -18.10
CA VAL A 379 -10.28 -13.07 -17.89
C VAL A 379 -9.99 -12.98 -16.40
N LEU A 380 -8.81 -13.45 -16.00
CA LEU A 380 -8.18 -13.11 -14.72
C LEU A 380 -6.94 -12.29 -15.03
N TYR A 381 -6.83 -11.11 -14.46
CA TYR A 381 -5.65 -10.27 -14.60
C TYR A 381 -4.62 -10.66 -13.55
N GLU A 382 -3.38 -10.85 -14.01
CA GLU A 382 -2.18 -10.91 -13.16
C GLU A 382 -1.76 -9.47 -12.78
N ASP A 383 -0.93 -9.34 -11.75
CA ASP A 383 -0.30 -8.08 -11.32
C ASP A 383 1.22 -8.25 -11.28
N TRP A 384 1.97 -7.16 -11.06
CA TRP A 384 3.44 -7.25 -11.05
C TRP A 384 4.00 -8.08 -9.91
N TYR A 385 3.26 -8.33 -8.83
CA TYR A 385 3.73 -9.02 -7.63
C TYR A 385 3.07 -10.40 -7.46
N CYS A 386 2.71 -11.05 -8.57
CA CYS A 386 2.22 -12.43 -8.59
C CYS A 386 3.10 -13.39 -9.40
N GLY A 387 2.91 -14.69 -9.19
CA GLY A 387 3.44 -15.74 -10.06
C GLY A 387 2.54 -15.94 -11.28
N THR A 388 3.01 -16.69 -12.27
CA THR A 388 2.16 -17.08 -13.40
C THR A 388 1.04 -18.00 -12.92
N LEU A 389 -0.20 -17.71 -13.29
CA LEU A 389 -1.35 -18.53 -12.95
C LEU A 389 -1.16 -19.99 -13.43
N PRO A 390 -1.27 -21.00 -12.56
CA PRO A 390 -1.11 -22.39 -12.97
C PRO A 390 -2.31 -22.86 -13.81
N TYR A 391 -3.46 -22.27 -13.56
CA TYR A 391 -4.70 -22.35 -14.31
C TYR A 391 -5.56 -21.11 -13.94
N ALA A 392 -6.64 -20.87 -14.68
CA ALA A 392 -7.54 -19.76 -14.43
C ALA A 392 -9.00 -20.22 -14.48
N VAL A 393 -9.76 -19.98 -13.41
CA VAL A 393 -11.23 -20.10 -13.43
C VAL A 393 -11.82 -18.68 -13.52
N THR A 394 -12.19 -18.27 -14.74
CA THR A 394 -12.78 -16.94 -14.99
C THR A 394 -14.19 -16.84 -14.42
N PRO A 395 -14.71 -15.62 -14.13
CA PRO A 395 -16.12 -15.43 -13.74
C PRO A 395 -17.10 -16.14 -14.68
N LEU A 396 -16.91 -16.05 -15.99
CA LEU A 396 -17.72 -16.72 -17.00
C LEU A 396 -17.65 -18.24 -16.84
N ALA A 397 -16.45 -18.81 -16.69
CA ALA A 397 -16.26 -20.25 -16.53
C ALA A 397 -16.99 -20.77 -15.28
N GLY A 398 -16.74 -20.14 -14.12
CA GLY A 398 -17.36 -20.55 -12.85
C GLY A 398 -18.88 -20.37 -12.85
N LEU A 399 -19.38 -19.23 -13.33
CA LEU A 399 -20.82 -18.96 -13.40
C LEU A 399 -21.52 -19.91 -14.37
N SER A 400 -20.94 -20.17 -15.54
CA SER A 400 -21.52 -21.08 -16.54
C SER A 400 -21.57 -22.52 -16.05
N GLU A 401 -20.47 -23.00 -15.45
CA GLU A 401 -20.39 -24.34 -14.87
C GLU A 401 -21.45 -24.50 -13.77
N ARG A 402 -21.56 -23.53 -12.86
CA ARG A 402 -22.46 -23.62 -11.72
C ARG A 402 -23.93 -23.44 -12.08
N HIS A 403 -24.23 -22.59 -13.06
CA HIS A 403 -25.57 -22.39 -13.60
C HIS A 403 -26.11 -23.67 -14.25
N GLY A 404 -25.31 -24.34 -15.09
CA GLY A 404 -25.71 -25.56 -15.81
C GLY A 404 -26.79 -25.39 -16.87
N GLY A 405 -27.30 -24.16 -17.07
CA GLY A 405 -28.30 -23.77 -18.07
C GLY A 405 -27.72 -23.01 -19.26
N GLU A 406 -28.56 -22.27 -20.00
CA GLU A 406 -28.11 -21.45 -21.13
C GLU A 406 -27.39 -20.20 -20.61
N THR A 407 -26.08 -20.12 -20.84
CA THR A 407 -25.28 -18.92 -20.52
C THR A 407 -24.77 -18.26 -21.80
N THR A 408 -24.96 -16.95 -21.93
CA THR A 408 -24.41 -16.13 -23.02
C THR A 408 -23.34 -15.16 -22.52
N PHE A 409 -22.37 -14.86 -23.37
CA PHE A 409 -21.27 -13.95 -23.05
C PHE A 409 -21.17 -12.80 -24.06
N ALA A 410 -20.94 -11.59 -23.54
CA ALA A 410 -20.49 -10.42 -24.31
C ALA A 410 -19.51 -9.59 -23.48
N GLU A 411 -18.29 -9.42 -23.99
CA GLU A 411 -17.26 -8.62 -23.32
C GLU A 411 -17.61 -7.12 -23.24
N GLY A 412 -18.46 -6.64 -24.17
CA GLY A 412 -18.89 -5.25 -24.23
C GLY A 412 -17.95 -4.31 -24.99
N LEU A 413 -16.85 -4.83 -25.57
CA LEU A 413 -15.90 -4.06 -26.38
C LEU A 413 -16.36 -3.88 -27.83
N ASP A 414 -16.14 -2.67 -28.35
CA ASP A 414 -16.37 -2.39 -29.76
C ASP A 414 -15.28 -3.05 -30.61
N ARG A 415 -15.69 -3.71 -31.69
CA ARG A 415 -14.78 -4.15 -32.74
C ARG A 415 -14.65 -3.03 -33.76
N ILE A 416 -13.43 -2.60 -34.00
CA ILE A 416 -13.12 -1.47 -34.85
C ILE A 416 -12.16 -1.84 -35.97
N SER A 417 -12.15 -1.01 -37.01
CA SER A 417 -11.10 -0.95 -38.02
C SER A 417 -10.48 0.45 -38.06
N LEU A 418 -9.18 0.51 -38.37
CA LEU A 418 -8.41 1.76 -38.45
C LEU A 418 -7.88 1.94 -39.87
N THR A 419 -8.30 3.01 -40.53
CA THR A 419 -8.05 3.24 -41.96
C THR A 419 -7.30 4.54 -42.19
N THR A 420 -6.17 4.49 -42.90
CA THR A 420 -5.39 5.67 -43.30
C THR A 420 -6.18 6.59 -44.26
N GLU A 421 -5.76 7.85 -44.41
CA GLU A 421 -6.33 8.76 -45.42
C GLU A 421 -6.29 8.19 -46.86
N GLY A 422 -5.29 7.36 -47.16
CA GLY A 422 -5.16 6.64 -48.44
C GLY A 422 -6.10 5.44 -48.60
N GLY A 423 -6.94 5.13 -47.62
CA GLY A 423 -7.92 4.03 -47.68
C GLY A 423 -7.37 2.65 -47.29
N ARG A 424 -6.13 2.57 -46.81
CA ARG A 424 -5.51 1.32 -46.36
C ARG A 424 -5.78 1.06 -44.88
N PHE A 425 -6.06 -0.20 -44.53
CA PHE A 425 -6.39 -0.66 -43.19
C PHE A 425 -5.12 -1.04 -42.43
N LEU A 426 -5.04 -0.71 -41.14
CA LEU A 426 -4.09 -1.36 -40.23
C LEU A 426 -4.46 -2.84 -40.14
N THR A 427 -3.47 -3.72 -40.19
CA THR A 427 -3.71 -5.16 -40.18
C THR A 427 -2.63 -5.93 -39.43
N ALA A 428 -3.02 -6.85 -38.57
CA ALA A 428 -2.10 -7.77 -37.90
C ALA A 428 -1.79 -8.98 -38.79
N SER A 429 -0.56 -9.47 -38.73
CA SER A 429 -0.17 -10.76 -39.31
C SER A 429 -0.29 -11.88 -38.27
N PRO A 430 -0.43 -13.15 -38.70
CA PRO A 430 -0.42 -14.30 -37.79
C PRO A 430 0.84 -14.37 -36.91
N GLU A 431 1.97 -13.89 -37.43
CA GLU A 431 3.26 -13.91 -36.75
C GLU A 431 3.41 -12.80 -35.70
N GLY A 432 2.52 -11.79 -35.68
CA GLY A 432 2.58 -10.68 -34.72
C GLY A 432 2.66 -9.28 -35.35
N PRO A 433 3.54 -9.01 -36.33
CA PRO A 433 3.69 -7.67 -36.90
C PRO A 433 2.38 -7.06 -37.40
N VAL A 434 2.19 -5.76 -37.14
CA VAL A 434 1.07 -4.96 -37.64
C VAL A 434 1.55 -4.06 -38.78
N GLY A 435 0.90 -4.16 -39.93
CA GLY A 435 1.20 -3.41 -41.14
C GLY A 435 -0.04 -2.80 -41.77
N LEU A 436 -0.04 -2.68 -43.11
CA LEU A 436 -1.13 -2.09 -43.88
C LEU A 436 -1.68 -3.08 -44.94
N ALA A 437 -2.99 -3.07 -45.13
CA ALA A 437 -3.68 -3.81 -46.20
C ALA A 437 -4.58 -2.90 -47.04
N GLU A 438 -4.73 -3.23 -48.33
CA GLU A 438 -5.61 -2.52 -49.27
C GLU A 438 -7.10 -2.83 -49.05
N HIS A 439 -7.41 -3.94 -48.38
CA HIS A 439 -8.78 -4.43 -48.20
C HIS A 439 -8.99 -4.86 -46.76
N TRP A 440 -10.19 -4.60 -46.25
CA TRP A 440 -10.63 -5.06 -44.94
C TRP A 440 -10.71 -6.59 -44.91
N SER A 441 -10.28 -7.16 -43.79
CA SER A 441 -10.45 -8.58 -43.43
C SER A 441 -10.50 -8.71 -41.91
N ASP A 442 -10.72 -9.91 -41.38
CA ASP A 442 -10.65 -10.15 -39.92
C ASP A 442 -9.27 -9.78 -39.34
N ALA A 443 -8.22 -9.81 -40.15
CA ALA A 443 -6.88 -9.35 -39.77
C ALA A 443 -6.76 -7.84 -39.60
N SER A 444 -7.75 -7.07 -40.09
CA SER A 444 -7.85 -5.61 -39.98
C SER A 444 -8.73 -5.15 -38.82
N ALA A 445 -9.33 -6.09 -38.09
CA ALA A 445 -10.23 -5.81 -36.98
C ALA A 445 -9.51 -5.88 -35.63
N PHE A 446 -9.83 -4.96 -34.74
CA PHE A 446 -9.30 -4.87 -33.37
C PHE A 446 -10.45 -4.68 -32.38
N ASP A 447 -10.42 -5.39 -31.25
CA ASP A 447 -11.31 -5.08 -30.13
C ASP A 447 -10.68 -3.90 -29.35
N LEU A 448 -11.44 -2.84 -29.13
CA LEU A 448 -11.00 -1.61 -28.46
C LEU A 448 -11.52 -1.58 -27.02
N ALA A 449 -10.60 -1.51 -26.05
CA ALA A 449 -10.91 -1.28 -24.65
C ALA A 449 -10.46 0.12 -24.22
N GLU A 450 -11.39 0.93 -23.71
CA GLU A 450 -11.10 2.27 -23.16
C GLU A 450 -11.11 2.21 -21.63
N TRP A 451 -9.98 2.55 -21.01
CA TRP A 451 -9.69 2.34 -19.58
C TRP A 451 -9.84 3.60 -18.73
N GLY A 452 -10.36 4.69 -19.29
CA GLY A 452 -10.37 6.01 -18.65
C GLY A 452 -9.10 6.81 -18.94
N ASP A 453 -9.09 8.08 -18.53
CA ASP A 453 -7.96 9.01 -18.71
C ASP A 453 -7.41 9.13 -20.15
N GLY A 454 -8.28 8.87 -21.14
CA GLY A 454 -7.91 8.90 -22.57
C GLY A 454 -7.05 7.72 -23.03
N VAL A 455 -6.80 6.73 -22.16
CA VAL A 455 -5.97 5.55 -22.44
C VAL A 455 -6.85 4.40 -22.93
N ALA A 456 -6.36 3.71 -23.95
CA ALA A 456 -7.00 2.55 -24.55
C ALA A 456 -5.98 1.45 -24.89
N THR A 457 -6.47 0.22 -24.99
CA THR A 457 -5.74 -0.91 -25.56
C THR A 457 -6.47 -1.46 -26.78
N LEU A 458 -5.70 -2.03 -27.70
CA LEU A 458 -6.21 -2.67 -28.92
C LEU A 458 -5.82 -4.14 -28.89
N ARG A 459 -6.79 -5.04 -29.07
CA ARG A 459 -6.53 -6.48 -29.18
C ARG A 459 -6.86 -6.94 -30.60
N SER A 460 -5.88 -7.55 -31.27
CA SER A 460 -6.10 -8.08 -32.63
C SER A 460 -7.12 -9.21 -32.59
N VAL A 461 -8.12 -9.13 -33.48
CA VAL A 461 -9.14 -10.19 -33.62
C VAL A 461 -8.54 -11.46 -34.24
N LEU A 462 -7.51 -11.32 -35.08
CA LEU A 462 -6.83 -12.44 -35.72
C LEU A 462 -6.03 -13.28 -34.72
N THR A 463 -5.22 -12.62 -33.88
CA THR A 463 -4.28 -13.31 -32.99
C THR A 463 -4.80 -13.46 -31.56
N GLY A 464 -5.81 -12.68 -31.16
CA GLY A 464 -6.28 -12.59 -29.78
C GLY A 464 -5.31 -11.85 -28.86
N LYS A 465 -4.29 -11.19 -29.40
CA LYS A 465 -3.19 -10.57 -28.66
C LYS A 465 -3.25 -9.05 -28.71
N TYR A 466 -2.74 -8.42 -27.66
CA TYR A 466 -2.64 -6.97 -27.52
C TYR A 466 -1.61 -6.40 -28.49
N VAL A 467 -1.99 -5.29 -29.10
CA VAL A 467 -1.13 -4.45 -29.93
C VAL A 467 -0.21 -3.65 -29.01
N ALA A 468 1.07 -3.63 -29.30
CA ALA A 468 2.10 -2.91 -28.56
C ALA A 468 3.12 -2.29 -29.52
N ALA A 469 3.74 -1.19 -29.07
CA ALA A 469 4.95 -0.69 -29.71
C ALA A 469 6.18 -1.46 -29.21
N THR A 470 7.11 -1.79 -30.10
CA THR A 470 8.43 -2.32 -29.70
C THR A 470 9.38 -1.18 -29.33
N ALA A 471 10.45 -1.48 -28.59
CA ALA A 471 11.49 -0.50 -28.27
C ALA A 471 12.17 0.08 -29.53
N GLU A 472 12.23 -0.69 -30.61
CA GLU A 472 12.76 -0.29 -31.91
C GLU A 472 11.76 0.51 -32.76
N GLY A 473 10.53 0.74 -32.27
CA GLY A 473 9.52 1.55 -32.93
C GLY A 473 8.68 0.81 -33.98
N ALA A 474 8.58 -0.51 -33.91
CA ALA A 474 7.62 -1.30 -34.70
C ALA A 474 6.28 -1.46 -33.95
N LEU A 475 5.22 -1.82 -34.67
CA LEU A 475 3.91 -2.16 -34.09
C LEU A 475 3.67 -3.67 -34.23
N VAL A 476 3.37 -4.35 -33.12
CA VAL A 476 3.19 -5.81 -33.06
C VAL A 476 1.97 -6.18 -32.23
N ALA A 477 1.35 -7.32 -32.51
CA ALA A 477 0.22 -7.90 -31.79
C ALA A 477 0.63 -9.26 -31.18
N GLU A 478 1.54 -9.23 -30.22
CA GLU A 478 2.24 -10.42 -29.73
C GLU A 478 1.93 -10.79 -28.27
N ARG A 479 1.35 -9.85 -27.51
CA ARG A 479 1.22 -9.92 -26.05
C ARG A 479 -0.13 -10.48 -25.63
N THR A 480 -0.14 -11.35 -24.64
CA THR A 480 -1.39 -11.97 -24.13
C THR A 480 -2.11 -11.09 -23.11
N MET A 481 -1.39 -10.17 -22.47
CA MET A 481 -1.90 -9.13 -21.57
C MET A 481 -0.93 -7.95 -21.54
N PRO A 482 -1.39 -6.74 -21.17
CA PRO A 482 -0.52 -5.68 -20.67
C PRO A 482 0.25 -6.18 -19.43
N GLY A 483 1.51 -5.78 -19.25
CA GLY A 483 2.24 -6.20 -18.04
C GLY A 483 3.76 -6.02 -18.02
N GLU A 484 4.39 -5.54 -19.10
CA GLU A 484 5.80 -5.13 -19.01
C GLU A 484 5.96 -3.93 -18.06
N TRP A 485 7.16 -3.72 -17.51
CA TRP A 485 7.44 -2.52 -16.70
C TRP A 485 7.10 -1.24 -17.46
N ASP A 486 7.53 -1.20 -18.73
CA ASP A 486 7.08 -0.26 -19.75
C ASP A 486 5.86 -0.85 -20.47
N VAL A 487 4.64 -0.56 -20.01
CA VAL A 487 3.40 -1.09 -20.63
C VAL A 487 3.13 -0.42 -21.99
N ARG A 488 3.79 -0.90 -23.04
CA ARG A 488 3.74 -0.36 -24.41
C ARG A 488 2.48 -0.72 -25.19
N GLU A 489 1.54 -1.42 -24.56
CA GLU A 489 0.21 -1.74 -25.10
C GLU A 489 -0.75 -0.55 -25.03
N LEU A 490 -0.38 0.51 -24.31
CA LEU A 490 -1.23 1.66 -24.02
C LEU A 490 -1.15 2.72 -25.13
N PHE A 491 -2.33 3.13 -25.62
CA PHE A 491 -2.47 4.18 -26.63
C PHE A 491 -3.47 5.26 -26.21
N GLU A 492 -3.15 6.51 -26.53
CA GLU A 492 -4.08 7.63 -26.50
C GLU A 492 -4.69 7.83 -27.90
N ILE A 493 -6.02 7.90 -27.97
CA ILE A 493 -6.76 8.17 -29.23
C ILE A 493 -7.05 9.67 -29.33
N VAL A 494 -6.13 10.41 -29.95
CA VAL A 494 -6.24 11.87 -30.10
C VAL A 494 -7.09 12.22 -31.32
N ARG A 495 -8.16 13.00 -31.14
CA ARG A 495 -9.07 13.38 -32.25
C ARG A 495 -8.81 14.81 -32.75
N PRO A 496 -8.01 15.00 -33.83
CA PRO A 496 -7.82 16.33 -34.43
C PRO A 496 -9.08 16.87 -35.13
N THR A 497 -9.95 15.99 -35.63
CA THR A 497 -11.27 16.33 -36.18
C THR A 497 -12.30 15.30 -35.69
N PRO A 498 -13.62 15.53 -35.88
CA PRO A 498 -14.63 14.54 -35.55
C PRO A 498 -14.45 13.20 -36.28
N ASP A 499 -13.93 13.23 -37.52
CA ASP A 499 -13.86 12.06 -38.41
C ASP A 499 -12.50 11.35 -38.39
N THR A 500 -11.46 11.94 -37.78
CA THR A 500 -10.11 11.37 -37.77
C THR A 500 -9.52 11.30 -36.38
N CYS A 501 -8.66 10.31 -36.15
CA CYS A 501 -7.87 10.14 -34.94
C CYS A 501 -6.39 9.94 -35.27
N LEU A 502 -5.55 10.15 -34.25
CA LEU A 502 -4.15 9.79 -34.19
C LEU A 502 -3.99 8.79 -33.05
N LEU A 503 -3.08 7.83 -33.20
CA LEU A 503 -2.70 6.94 -32.11
C LEU A 503 -1.35 7.37 -31.55
N ARG A 504 -1.29 7.74 -30.28
CA ARG A 504 -0.05 8.03 -29.56
C ARG A 504 0.21 6.89 -28.58
N ASN A 505 1.39 6.27 -28.64
CA ASN A 505 1.81 5.32 -27.61
C ASN A 505 2.25 6.10 -26.36
N THR A 506 1.74 5.71 -25.19
CA THR A 506 1.96 6.50 -23.96
C THR A 506 3.37 6.36 -23.40
N VAL A 507 4.03 5.22 -23.62
CA VAL A 507 5.40 4.95 -23.16
C VAL A 507 6.44 5.61 -24.05
N LEU A 508 6.32 5.44 -25.38
CA LEU A 508 7.27 6.05 -26.33
C LEU A 508 7.11 7.57 -26.42
N ASP A 509 5.98 8.11 -25.96
CA ASP A 509 5.55 9.50 -26.18
C ASP A 509 5.61 9.90 -27.67
N GLN A 510 5.11 9.02 -28.54
CA GLN A 510 5.20 9.18 -29.98
C GLN A 510 3.91 8.75 -30.67
N TYR A 511 3.65 9.35 -31.82
CA TYR A 511 2.50 9.08 -32.66
C TYR A 511 2.82 8.05 -33.72
N LEU A 512 1.86 7.18 -34.00
CA LEU A 512 1.90 6.29 -35.16
C LEU A 512 1.92 7.11 -36.45
N ALA A 513 2.86 6.79 -37.34
CA ALA A 513 2.98 7.33 -38.68
C ALA A 513 3.22 6.21 -39.71
N VAL A 514 2.99 6.53 -40.98
CA VAL A 514 3.25 5.63 -42.11
C VAL A 514 4.33 6.24 -42.99
N ARG A 515 5.44 5.52 -43.20
CA ARG A 515 6.54 5.91 -44.08
C ARG A 515 6.97 4.72 -44.93
N ASP A 516 7.06 4.91 -46.24
CA ASP A 516 7.47 3.85 -47.20
C ASP A 516 6.75 2.52 -46.95
N ASP A 517 5.41 2.60 -46.78
CA ASP A 517 4.50 1.48 -46.50
C ASP A 517 4.74 0.73 -45.19
N SER A 518 5.57 1.27 -44.30
CA SER A 518 5.84 0.75 -42.97
C SER A 518 5.25 1.63 -41.87
N ILE A 519 4.82 1.01 -40.78
CA ILE A 519 4.40 1.71 -39.57
C ILE A 519 5.64 2.09 -38.76
N VAL A 520 5.69 3.35 -38.33
CA VAL A 520 6.77 3.91 -37.49
C VAL A 520 6.17 4.83 -36.42
N PHE A 521 6.97 5.17 -35.41
CA PHE A 521 6.60 6.16 -34.39
C PHE A 521 7.36 7.48 -34.57
N VAL A 522 6.67 8.61 -34.44
CA VAL A 522 7.23 9.96 -34.62
C VAL A 522 6.80 10.89 -33.49
N ALA A 523 7.71 11.74 -33.00
CA ALA A 523 7.41 12.70 -31.93
C ALA A 523 6.52 13.87 -32.41
N ASN A 524 6.68 14.30 -33.66
CA ASN A 524 5.94 15.43 -34.21
C ASN A 524 4.52 15.00 -34.63
N ARG A 525 3.50 15.48 -33.90
CA ARG A 525 2.08 15.24 -34.19
C ARG A 525 1.67 15.56 -35.64
N ASN A 526 2.31 16.53 -36.30
CA ASN A 526 1.95 16.90 -37.67
C ASN A 526 2.37 15.84 -38.72
N GLU A 527 3.29 14.95 -38.36
CA GLU A 527 3.76 13.84 -39.19
C GLU A 527 3.00 12.53 -38.91
N ALA A 528 2.13 12.53 -37.91
CA ALA A 528 1.31 11.37 -37.54
C ALA A 528 0.35 10.97 -38.66
N ALA A 529 0.09 9.67 -38.77
CA ALA A 529 -0.93 9.15 -39.67
C ALA A 529 -2.32 9.57 -39.16
N ARG A 530 -3.08 10.24 -40.02
CA ARG A 530 -4.51 10.47 -39.78
C ARG A 530 -5.26 9.20 -40.11
N LEU A 531 -5.85 8.60 -39.08
CA LEU A 531 -6.64 7.38 -39.17
C LEU A 531 -8.12 7.73 -39.06
N ARG A 532 -8.97 6.98 -39.76
CA ARG A 532 -10.40 6.90 -39.51
C ARG A 532 -10.65 5.66 -38.68
N LEU A 533 -11.35 5.82 -37.56
CA LEU A 533 -11.78 4.74 -36.69
C LEU A 533 -13.24 4.43 -37.01
N GLU A 534 -13.50 3.25 -37.54
CA GLU A 534 -14.84 2.76 -37.87
C GLU A 534 -15.22 1.63 -36.91
N VAL A 535 -16.45 1.67 -36.38
CA VAL A 535 -16.98 0.60 -35.52
C VAL A 535 -17.63 -0.45 -36.41
N ASP A 536 -16.91 -1.54 -36.64
CA ASP A 536 -17.36 -2.68 -37.44
C ASP A 536 -18.49 -3.45 -36.73
N ARG A 537 -18.40 -3.56 -35.40
CA ARG A 537 -19.44 -4.16 -34.54
C ARG A 537 -19.45 -3.48 -33.17
N SER A 538 -20.63 -3.03 -32.73
CA SER A 538 -20.79 -2.46 -31.40
C SER A 538 -20.89 -3.55 -30.32
N GLY A 539 -19.97 -3.52 -29.36
CA GLY A 539 -19.97 -4.40 -28.19
C GLY A 539 -21.11 -4.08 -27.23
N LEU A 540 -21.39 -2.78 -27.05
CA LEU A 540 -22.51 -2.30 -26.24
C LEU A 540 -23.85 -2.84 -26.76
N ALA A 541 -24.10 -2.75 -28.08
CA ALA A 541 -25.33 -3.24 -28.68
C ALA A 541 -25.48 -4.77 -28.51
N GLN A 542 -24.39 -5.52 -28.64
CA GLN A 542 -24.37 -6.97 -28.39
C GLN A 542 -24.71 -7.31 -26.94
N ALA A 543 -24.07 -6.63 -25.98
CA ALA A 543 -24.33 -6.81 -24.55
C ALA A 543 -25.78 -6.51 -24.18
N VAL A 544 -26.34 -5.40 -24.68
CA VAL A 544 -27.74 -5.02 -24.48
C VAL A 544 -28.70 -6.09 -25.04
N ALA A 545 -28.43 -6.59 -26.26
CA ALA A 545 -29.27 -7.62 -26.86
C ALA A 545 -29.27 -8.93 -26.05
N GLN A 546 -28.11 -9.34 -25.54
CA GLN A 546 -27.99 -10.54 -24.70
C GLN A 546 -28.64 -10.35 -23.33
N ALA A 547 -28.42 -9.20 -22.68
CA ALA A 547 -29.05 -8.87 -21.40
C ALA A 547 -30.58 -8.85 -21.51
N ALA A 548 -31.13 -8.26 -22.58
CA ALA A 548 -32.58 -8.21 -22.81
C ALA A 548 -33.21 -9.60 -23.04
N ALA A 549 -32.42 -10.55 -23.54
CA ALA A 549 -32.86 -11.92 -23.80
C ALA A 549 -32.67 -12.87 -22.60
N ALA A 550 -31.97 -12.44 -21.54
CA ALA A 550 -31.65 -13.24 -20.37
C ALA A 550 -32.60 -12.94 -19.19
N ASP A 551 -32.78 -13.90 -18.29
CA ASP A 551 -33.56 -13.73 -17.06
C ASP A 551 -32.80 -12.91 -16.01
N VAL A 552 -31.47 -13.01 -16.03
CA VAL A 552 -30.53 -12.30 -15.17
C VAL A 552 -29.31 -11.89 -15.98
N ALA A 553 -28.82 -10.67 -15.77
CA ALA A 553 -27.55 -10.20 -16.30
C ALA A 553 -26.53 -10.04 -15.15
N ILE A 554 -25.33 -10.57 -15.32
CA ILE A 554 -24.19 -10.35 -14.41
C ILE A 554 -23.16 -9.54 -15.18
N VAL A 555 -22.91 -8.30 -14.75
CA VAL A 555 -21.95 -7.39 -15.37
C VAL A 555 -20.68 -7.37 -14.52
N VAL A 556 -19.54 -7.74 -15.10
CA VAL A 556 -18.23 -7.84 -14.45
C VAL A 556 -17.28 -6.79 -15.02
N VAL A 557 -16.90 -5.82 -14.19
CA VAL A 557 -16.13 -4.61 -14.55
C VAL A 557 -15.06 -4.32 -13.50
N GLY A 558 -14.14 -3.38 -13.75
CA GLY A 558 -13.01 -3.12 -12.88
C GLY A 558 -11.81 -2.45 -13.55
N ASN A 559 -10.63 -2.60 -12.94
CA ASN A 559 -9.35 -2.21 -13.52
C ASN A 559 -8.52 -3.43 -13.95
N ASP A 560 -7.67 -3.22 -14.95
CA ASP A 560 -6.47 -4.02 -15.13
C ASP A 560 -5.40 -3.50 -14.13
N PRO A 561 -4.74 -4.35 -13.32
CA PRO A 561 -3.69 -3.94 -12.37
C PRO A 561 -2.50 -3.21 -13.01
N HIS A 562 -2.38 -3.28 -14.34
CA HIS A 562 -1.33 -2.61 -15.08
C HIS A 562 -1.79 -1.30 -15.73
N ILE A 563 -2.98 -0.77 -15.48
CA ILE A 563 -3.49 0.41 -16.22
C ILE A 563 -4.13 1.44 -15.28
N ASN A 564 -3.72 2.70 -15.41
CA ASN A 564 -4.32 3.87 -14.73
C ASN A 564 -4.38 3.74 -13.20
N GLY A 565 -3.33 3.13 -12.62
CA GLY A 565 -3.20 2.78 -11.21
C GLY A 565 -2.31 1.56 -11.13
N ARG A 566 -1.04 1.75 -10.76
CA ARG A 566 -0.03 0.69 -10.59
C ARG A 566 1.20 1.27 -9.92
N GLU A 567 2.18 0.43 -9.57
CA GLU A 567 3.49 0.96 -9.23
C GLU A 567 4.02 1.89 -10.35
N THR A 568 4.61 3.03 -9.99
CA THR A 568 5.00 4.17 -10.87
C THR A 568 3.87 5.05 -11.42
N GLN A 569 2.59 4.76 -11.13
CA GLN A 569 1.46 5.54 -11.62
C GLN A 569 0.28 5.57 -10.63
N ASP A 570 -0.02 6.73 -10.06
CA ASP A 570 -1.24 6.91 -9.25
C ASP A 570 -2.49 7.10 -10.13
N ARG A 571 -3.66 6.83 -9.55
CA ARG A 571 -4.96 7.13 -10.16
C ARG A 571 -5.25 8.63 -10.12
N THR A 572 -5.95 9.14 -11.12
CA THR A 572 -6.38 10.54 -11.17
C THR A 572 -7.76 10.77 -10.52
N GLY A 573 -8.57 9.72 -10.42
CA GLY A 573 -9.94 9.77 -9.92
C GLY A 573 -10.44 8.43 -9.41
N LEU A 574 -11.71 8.39 -8.98
CA LEU A 574 -12.33 7.22 -8.34
C LEU A 574 -13.43 6.58 -9.18
N ASP A 575 -13.78 7.13 -10.35
CA ASP A 575 -14.89 6.64 -11.17
C ASP A 575 -14.51 5.38 -11.95
N LEU A 576 -15.50 4.53 -12.24
CA LEU A 576 -15.33 3.48 -13.23
C LEU A 576 -14.95 4.10 -14.59
N PRO A 577 -14.14 3.40 -15.42
CA PRO A 577 -13.89 3.84 -16.79
C PRO A 577 -15.21 4.16 -17.51
N PRO A 578 -15.32 5.31 -18.22
CA PRO A 578 -16.59 5.79 -18.75
C PRO A 578 -17.36 4.77 -19.61
N LYS A 579 -16.64 3.95 -20.40
CA LYS A 579 -17.23 2.88 -21.22
C LYS A 579 -17.76 1.70 -20.41
N GLN A 580 -17.12 1.37 -19.29
CA GLN A 580 -17.63 0.36 -18.38
C GLN A 580 -18.89 0.86 -17.66
N ALA A 581 -18.91 2.12 -17.21
CA ALA A 581 -20.11 2.74 -16.62
C ALA A 581 -21.27 2.84 -17.64
N GLU A 582 -20.98 3.19 -18.90
CA GLU A 582 -21.96 3.17 -20.01
C GLU A 582 -22.57 1.77 -20.19
N LEU A 583 -21.73 0.73 -20.19
CA LEU A 583 -22.15 -0.66 -20.31
C LEU A 583 -23.09 -1.08 -19.17
N VAL A 584 -22.74 -0.76 -17.92
CA VAL A 584 -23.58 -1.08 -16.74
C VAL A 584 -24.95 -0.42 -16.86
N ARG A 585 -24.98 0.88 -17.21
CA ARG A 585 -26.22 1.65 -17.38
C ARG A 585 -27.12 1.06 -18.47
N ALA A 586 -26.56 0.77 -19.64
CA ALA A 586 -27.31 0.23 -20.77
C ALA A 586 -27.87 -1.17 -20.49
N VAL A 587 -27.07 -2.05 -19.87
CA VAL A 587 -27.53 -3.39 -19.46
C VAL A 587 -28.64 -3.28 -18.41
N ARG A 588 -28.44 -2.48 -17.37
CA ARG A 588 -29.44 -2.28 -16.31
C ARG A 588 -30.77 -1.71 -16.83
N GLN A 589 -30.72 -0.89 -17.88
CA GLN A 589 -31.92 -0.31 -18.51
C GLN A 589 -32.81 -1.38 -19.17
N VAL A 590 -32.21 -2.41 -19.78
CA VAL A 590 -32.96 -3.48 -20.46
C VAL A 590 -33.21 -4.70 -19.60
N ASN A 591 -32.40 -4.93 -18.56
CA ASN A 591 -32.58 -6.04 -17.63
C ASN A 591 -32.58 -5.53 -16.16
N PRO A 592 -33.74 -5.47 -15.49
CA PRO A 592 -33.80 -5.01 -14.11
C PRO A 592 -33.24 -5.99 -13.07
N ARG A 593 -33.01 -7.24 -13.46
CA ARG A 593 -32.35 -8.26 -12.64
C ARG A 593 -30.87 -8.29 -13.00
N THR A 594 -30.20 -7.15 -12.79
CA THR A 594 -28.76 -7.01 -13.04
C THR A 594 -27.98 -7.14 -11.74
N VAL A 595 -26.96 -7.99 -11.71
CA VAL A 595 -25.94 -8.05 -10.66
C VAL A 595 -24.68 -7.36 -11.20
N LEU A 596 -24.12 -6.43 -10.44
CA LEU A 596 -22.82 -5.84 -10.73
C LEU A 596 -21.75 -6.53 -9.89
N VAL A 597 -20.66 -6.96 -10.55
CA VAL A 597 -19.47 -7.48 -9.90
C VAL A 597 -18.31 -6.55 -10.26
N VAL A 598 -17.69 -5.94 -9.26
CA VAL A 598 -16.50 -5.11 -9.43
C VAL A 598 -15.28 -5.91 -8.99
N VAL A 599 -14.38 -6.20 -9.93
CA VAL A 599 -13.09 -6.85 -9.68
C VAL A 599 -12.03 -5.75 -9.73
N SER A 600 -11.49 -5.34 -8.59
CA SER A 600 -10.59 -4.19 -8.59
C SER A 600 -9.52 -4.17 -7.52
N SER A 601 -8.40 -3.55 -7.87
CA SER A 601 -7.30 -3.15 -6.98
C SER A 601 -7.70 -2.05 -5.99
N TYR A 602 -8.74 -1.27 -6.31
CA TYR A 602 -9.06 -0.01 -5.62
C TYR A 602 -10.55 0.17 -5.32
N PRO A 603 -10.90 1.05 -4.35
CA PRO A 603 -12.24 1.60 -4.20
C PRO A 603 -12.70 2.39 -5.44
N TYR A 604 -13.99 2.26 -5.79
CA TYR A 604 -14.64 3.03 -6.86
C TYR A 604 -15.83 3.85 -6.32
N ALA A 605 -16.03 5.05 -6.88
CA ALA A 605 -17.17 5.92 -6.61
C ALA A 605 -18.42 5.43 -7.37
N LEU A 606 -19.07 4.39 -6.86
CA LEU A 606 -20.21 3.70 -7.49
C LEU A 606 -21.57 4.35 -7.21
N VAL A 607 -21.67 5.69 -7.20
CA VAL A 607 -22.88 6.39 -6.75
C VAL A 607 -24.11 6.05 -7.59
N TRP A 608 -23.97 6.07 -8.92
CA TRP A 608 -25.10 5.74 -9.81
C TRP A 608 -25.46 4.26 -9.70
N GLU A 609 -24.46 3.40 -9.61
CA GLU A 609 -24.63 1.95 -9.55
C GLU A 609 -25.31 1.54 -8.24
N ASP A 610 -24.90 2.10 -7.11
CA ASP A 610 -25.54 1.88 -5.80
C ASP A 610 -27.01 2.28 -5.81
N GLU A 611 -27.38 3.39 -6.45
CA GLU A 611 -28.77 3.82 -6.53
C GLU A 611 -29.63 2.94 -7.45
N ASN A 612 -29.06 2.38 -8.52
CA ASN A 612 -29.83 1.83 -9.64
C ASN A 612 -29.72 0.30 -9.80
N VAL A 613 -28.63 -0.32 -9.35
CA VAL A 613 -28.39 -1.77 -9.48
C VAL A 613 -28.87 -2.48 -8.21
N PRO A 614 -29.66 -3.57 -8.32
CA PRO A 614 -30.23 -4.25 -7.16
C PRO A 614 -29.20 -5.06 -6.36
N ALA A 615 -28.10 -5.50 -6.95
CA ALA A 615 -27.06 -6.23 -6.24
C ALA A 615 -25.66 -5.86 -6.73
N ILE A 616 -24.75 -5.59 -5.79
CA ILE A 616 -23.37 -5.22 -6.06
C ILE A 616 -22.45 -6.08 -5.19
N LEU A 617 -21.53 -6.78 -5.85
CA LEU A 617 -20.44 -7.52 -5.24
C LEU A 617 -19.12 -6.81 -5.58
N TRP A 618 -18.21 -6.76 -4.61
CA TRP A 618 -16.81 -6.42 -4.86
C TRP A 618 -15.91 -7.58 -4.47
N THR A 619 -14.85 -7.74 -5.24
CA THR A 619 -13.71 -8.60 -4.93
C THR A 619 -12.46 -7.90 -5.42
N SER A 620 -11.35 -8.08 -4.71
CA SER A 620 -10.05 -7.78 -5.31
C SER A 620 -9.79 -8.69 -6.51
N HIS A 621 -8.65 -8.51 -7.17
CA HIS A 621 -8.10 -9.55 -8.04
C HIS A 621 -7.92 -10.84 -7.22
N GLY A 622 -8.88 -11.76 -7.36
CA GLY A 622 -9.13 -12.87 -6.42
C GLY A 622 -8.29 -14.12 -6.65
N GLY A 623 -7.20 -14.02 -7.39
CA GLY A 623 -6.34 -15.14 -7.75
C GLY A 623 -7.00 -16.18 -8.64
N GLN A 624 -6.39 -17.37 -8.71
CA GLN A 624 -6.69 -18.41 -9.71
C GLN A 624 -8.09 -19.04 -9.62
N GLU A 625 -8.76 -18.88 -8.47
CA GLU A 625 -10.05 -19.49 -8.13
C GLU A 625 -11.22 -18.49 -8.11
N LEU A 626 -10.98 -17.23 -8.51
CA LEU A 626 -11.97 -16.14 -8.45
C LEU A 626 -13.35 -16.54 -9.01
N GLY A 627 -13.39 -17.11 -10.22
CA GLY A 627 -14.64 -17.45 -10.88
C GLY A 627 -15.45 -18.52 -10.16
N ARG A 628 -14.80 -19.51 -9.55
CA ARG A 628 -15.46 -20.54 -8.76
C ARG A 628 -16.04 -19.94 -7.48
N ALA A 629 -15.23 -19.20 -6.73
CA ALA A 629 -15.68 -18.51 -5.51
C ALA A 629 -16.87 -17.57 -5.79
N LEU A 630 -16.79 -16.77 -6.85
CA LEU A 630 -17.86 -15.87 -7.27
C LEU A 630 -19.15 -16.63 -7.57
N ALA A 631 -19.07 -17.74 -8.31
CA ALA A 631 -20.24 -18.53 -8.65
C ALA A 631 -20.90 -19.13 -7.39
N GLU A 632 -20.12 -19.66 -6.47
CA GLU A 632 -20.63 -20.23 -5.22
C GLU A 632 -21.33 -19.18 -4.33
N VAL A 633 -20.82 -17.93 -4.31
CA VAL A 633 -21.48 -16.80 -3.65
C VAL A 633 -22.77 -16.43 -4.40
N VAL A 634 -22.70 -16.17 -5.70
CA VAL A 634 -23.85 -15.73 -6.52
C VAL A 634 -25.02 -16.71 -6.43
N PHE A 635 -24.75 -18.01 -6.42
CA PHE A 635 -25.78 -19.06 -6.30
C PHE A 635 -26.07 -19.50 -4.85
N GLY A 636 -25.46 -18.85 -3.86
CA GLY A 636 -25.78 -18.99 -2.44
C GLY A 636 -25.36 -20.31 -1.80
N GLU A 637 -24.38 -21.00 -2.37
CA GLU A 637 -23.69 -22.12 -1.70
C GLU A 637 -22.78 -21.63 -0.58
N VAL A 638 -22.13 -20.49 -0.83
CA VAL A 638 -21.37 -19.75 0.17
C VAL A 638 -22.14 -18.49 0.54
N ASN A 639 -22.26 -18.24 1.84
CA ASN A 639 -22.77 -16.99 2.36
C ASN A 639 -21.61 -15.97 2.40
N PRO A 640 -21.68 -14.83 1.68
CA PRO A 640 -20.60 -13.85 1.68
C PRO A 640 -20.37 -13.32 3.09
N SER A 641 -19.09 -13.16 3.42
CA SER A 641 -18.64 -12.73 4.76
C SER A 641 -17.53 -11.68 4.73
N GLY A 642 -17.06 -11.31 3.54
CA GLY A 642 -16.03 -10.29 3.38
C GLY A 642 -16.54 -8.93 3.85
N LYS A 643 -15.63 -8.12 4.39
CA LYS A 643 -15.88 -6.75 4.87
C LYS A 643 -14.82 -5.80 4.32
N LEU A 644 -15.21 -4.63 3.85
CA LEU A 644 -14.30 -3.61 3.33
C LEU A 644 -13.25 -3.20 4.37
N THR A 645 -12.01 -2.99 3.91
CA THR A 645 -10.89 -2.56 4.74
C THR A 645 -10.47 -1.11 4.51
N GLN A 646 -11.22 -0.39 3.68
CA GLN A 646 -11.05 1.03 3.39
C GLN A 646 -12.41 1.69 3.20
N THR A 647 -12.46 2.99 3.41
CA THR A 647 -13.63 3.80 3.11
C THR A 647 -13.78 3.98 1.61
N TRP A 648 -14.98 3.70 1.09
CA TRP A 648 -15.33 3.99 -0.29
C TRP A 648 -15.99 5.35 -0.35
N TYR A 649 -15.31 6.31 -0.97
CA TYR A 649 -15.78 7.68 -1.10
C TYR A 649 -16.78 7.83 -2.24
N ARG A 650 -17.66 8.83 -2.14
CA ARG A 650 -18.65 9.15 -3.18
C ARG A 650 -18.06 9.81 -4.43
N GLY A 651 -16.83 10.30 -4.35
CA GLY A 651 -16.12 10.95 -5.44
C GLY A 651 -14.74 11.44 -5.01
N VAL A 652 -13.92 11.85 -5.97
CA VAL A 652 -12.53 12.30 -5.73
C VAL A 652 -12.48 13.63 -4.98
N GLU A 653 -13.52 14.46 -5.11
CA GLU A 653 -13.67 15.74 -4.42
C GLU A 653 -13.79 15.62 -2.89
N ALA A 654 -14.06 14.41 -2.38
CA ALA A 654 -14.06 14.12 -0.96
C ALA A 654 -12.65 13.88 -0.38
N LEU A 655 -11.64 13.76 -1.25
CA LEU A 655 -10.25 13.50 -0.86
C LEU A 655 -9.43 14.79 -0.79
N PRO A 656 -8.45 14.88 0.12
CA PRO A 656 -7.47 15.96 0.11
C PRO A 656 -6.51 15.84 -1.10
N ASP A 657 -5.49 16.69 -1.16
CA ASP A 657 -4.39 16.48 -2.11
C ASP A 657 -3.69 15.13 -1.84
N LEU A 658 -3.22 14.46 -2.90
CA LEU A 658 -2.56 13.16 -2.76
C LEU A 658 -1.29 13.25 -1.89
N LEU A 659 -0.60 14.38 -1.87
CA LEU A 659 0.60 14.59 -1.06
C LEU A 659 0.32 15.19 0.33
N ASP A 660 -0.94 15.38 0.71
CA ASP A 660 -1.30 15.78 2.08
C ASP A 660 -1.35 14.56 3.00
N TYR A 661 -0.22 14.28 3.64
CA TYR A 661 -0.07 13.16 4.58
C TYR A 661 -0.55 13.50 6.00
N ASP A 662 -0.94 14.74 6.33
CA ASP A 662 -1.52 15.04 7.64
C ASP A 662 -3.00 14.68 7.68
N ILE A 663 -3.30 13.37 7.83
CA ILE A 663 -4.66 12.83 7.82
C ILE A 663 -5.60 13.50 8.84
N ILE A 664 -5.06 14.10 9.89
CA ILE A 664 -5.85 14.73 10.94
C ILE A 664 -6.37 16.08 10.46
N ARG A 665 -5.50 16.92 9.88
CA ARG A 665 -5.88 18.22 9.33
C ARG A 665 -6.65 18.07 8.02
N ALA A 666 -6.19 17.16 7.16
CA ALA A 666 -6.78 16.83 5.87
C ALA A 666 -8.14 16.11 5.99
N ARG A 667 -8.54 15.69 7.20
CA ARG A 667 -9.78 14.92 7.45
C ARG A 667 -9.82 13.62 6.65
N GLY A 668 -8.67 12.96 6.52
CA GLY A 668 -8.51 11.73 5.75
C GLY A 668 -8.94 10.47 6.50
N THR A 669 -9.21 9.40 5.75
CA THR A 669 -9.63 8.06 6.23
C THR A 669 -10.92 8.05 7.06
N TYR A 670 -11.42 6.89 7.44
CA TYR A 670 -12.55 6.80 8.39
C TYR A 670 -12.28 7.44 9.77
N LEU A 671 -11.00 7.64 10.13
CA LEU A 671 -10.61 8.22 11.42
C LEU A 671 -11.05 9.68 11.53
N TYR A 672 -10.92 10.49 10.48
CA TYR A 672 -11.17 11.93 10.52
C TYR A 672 -12.14 12.45 9.45
N PHE A 673 -12.56 11.61 8.50
CA PHE A 673 -13.51 12.01 7.47
C PHE A 673 -14.90 12.32 8.05
N GLU A 674 -15.32 13.57 7.91
CA GLU A 674 -16.60 14.08 8.43
C GLU A 674 -17.75 13.97 7.42
N GLY A 675 -17.46 13.58 6.17
CA GLY A 675 -18.45 13.39 5.12
C GLY A 675 -19.21 12.06 5.21
N ASP A 676 -20.12 11.85 4.26
CA ASP A 676 -20.88 10.60 4.15
C ASP A 676 -20.19 9.66 3.14
N PRO A 677 -19.61 8.53 3.58
CA PRO A 677 -19.01 7.57 2.66
C PRO A 677 -20.09 6.88 1.82
N LEU A 678 -19.71 6.36 0.65
CA LEU A 678 -20.57 5.48 -0.13
C LEU A 678 -20.73 4.13 0.58
N TYR A 679 -19.59 3.55 0.99
CA TYR A 679 -19.53 2.41 1.90
C TYR A 679 -18.43 2.67 2.94
N GLU A 680 -18.75 2.47 4.20
CA GLU A 680 -17.85 2.72 5.32
C GLU A 680 -16.80 1.59 5.51
N LEU A 681 -15.73 1.88 6.26
CA LEU A 681 -14.83 0.84 6.77
C LEU A 681 -15.64 -0.28 7.45
N GLY A 682 -15.31 -1.52 7.12
CA GLY A 682 -15.94 -2.72 7.67
C GLY A 682 -17.29 -3.06 7.05
N HIS A 683 -17.78 -2.33 6.06
CA HIS A 683 -19.05 -2.62 5.38
C HIS A 683 -18.99 -3.95 4.62
N GLY A 684 -20.06 -4.73 4.69
CA GLY A 684 -20.22 -5.99 3.94
C GLY A 684 -21.43 -6.77 4.43
N LEU A 685 -22.33 -7.08 3.52
CA LEU A 685 -23.59 -7.75 3.78
C LEU A 685 -23.44 -9.29 3.77
N SER A 686 -24.44 -9.95 4.34
CA SER A 686 -24.58 -11.40 4.38
C SER A 686 -25.94 -11.81 3.81
N TYR A 687 -26.08 -13.07 3.38
CA TYR A 687 -27.38 -13.68 3.09
C TYR A 687 -28.17 -14.07 4.34
N THR A 688 -27.59 -13.87 5.53
CA THR A 688 -28.32 -13.93 6.80
C THR A 688 -28.24 -12.58 7.52
N GLN A 689 -28.98 -12.44 8.63
CA GLN A 689 -29.02 -11.23 9.43
C GLN A 689 -28.50 -11.53 10.84
N PHE A 690 -27.70 -10.61 11.37
CA PHE A 690 -27.18 -10.69 12.73
C PHE A 690 -27.71 -9.53 13.56
N SER A 691 -28.18 -9.83 14.77
CA SER A 691 -28.54 -8.84 15.78
C SER A 691 -27.48 -8.80 16.88
N CYS A 692 -27.12 -7.61 17.32
CA CYS A 692 -26.27 -7.40 18.48
C CYS A 692 -27.11 -6.99 19.69
N GLY A 693 -26.86 -7.63 20.83
CA GLY A 693 -27.41 -7.23 22.12
C GLY A 693 -26.82 -5.92 22.66
N PRO A 694 -27.19 -5.53 23.89
CA PRO A 694 -26.58 -4.38 24.55
C PRO A 694 -25.09 -4.63 24.80
N LEU A 695 -24.27 -3.61 24.54
CA LEU A 695 -22.84 -3.63 24.83
C LEU A 695 -22.65 -3.53 26.36
N VAL A 696 -21.91 -4.46 26.93
CA VAL A 696 -21.64 -4.52 28.38
C VAL A 696 -20.17 -4.23 28.62
N VAL A 697 -19.89 -3.19 29.41
CA VAL A 697 -18.55 -2.87 29.90
C VAL A 697 -18.45 -3.32 31.35
N SER A 698 -17.39 -4.04 31.71
CA SER A 698 -17.23 -4.63 33.05
C SER A 698 -17.09 -3.60 34.17
N THR A 699 -16.79 -2.34 33.84
CA THR A 699 -16.63 -1.23 34.78
C THR A 699 -17.09 0.09 34.16
N GLY A 700 -17.53 1.04 34.99
CA GLY A 700 -17.81 2.41 34.54
C GLY A 700 -16.58 3.32 34.50
N SER A 701 -15.46 2.90 35.11
CA SER A 701 -14.20 3.64 35.08
C SER A 701 -13.00 2.70 35.19
N VAL A 702 -11.91 3.03 34.50
CA VAL A 702 -10.66 2.24 34.45
C VAL A 702 -9.47 3.18 34.45
N ARG A 703 -8.41 2.88 35.20
CA ARG A 703 -7.15 3.62 35.10
C ARG A 703 -6.37 3.17 33.88
N HIS A 704 -5.51 4.03 33.33
CA HIS A 704 -4.74 3.72 32.12
C HIS A 704 -3.91 2.41 32.21
N HIS A 705 -3.45 1.97 33.39
CA HIS A 705 -2.70 0.72 33.55
C HIS A 705 -3.57 -0.51 33.87
N GLU A 706 -4.88 -0.33 34.03
CA GLU A 706 -5.81 -1.40 34.37
C GLU A 706 -6.42 -2.01 33.10
N GLN A 707 -6.79 -3.29 33.20
CA GLN A 707 -7.49 -4.04 32.16
C GLN A 707 -8.99 -4.09 32.47
N PHE A 708 -9.82 -4.14 31.44
CA PHE A 708 -11.27 -4.32 31.56
C PHE A 708 -11.81 -5.13 30.38
N GLU A 709 -13.04 -5.63 30.52
CA GLU A 709 -13.71 -6.43 29.49
C GLU A 709 -14.88 -5.63 28.89
N VAL A 710 -15.02 -5.74 27.57
CA VAL A 710 -16.19 -5.32 26.81
C VAL A 710 -16.80 -6.56 26.17
N SER A 711 -18.11 -6.78 26.32
CA SER A 711 -18.78 -7.93 25.72
C SER A 711 -20.12 -7.61 25.09
N VAL A 712 -20.48 -8.38 24.07
CA VAL A 712 -21.77 -8.28 23.37
C VAL A 712 -22.24 -9.66 22.94
N GLU A 713 -23.53 -9.93 23.10
CA GLU A 713 -24.16 -11.11 22.52
C GLU A 713 -24.51 -10.84 21.06
N VAL A 714 -24.10 -11.73 20.16
CA VAL A 714 -24.43 -11.69 18.74
C VAL A 714 -25.24 -12.93 18.40
N THR A 715 -26.37 -12.71 17.74
CA THR A 715 -27.30 -13.78 17.35
C THR A 715 -27.53 -13.74 15.85
N ASN A 716 -27.46 -14.90 15.21
CA ASN A 716 -27.94 -15.06 13.84
C ASN A 716 -29.46 -15.18 13.85
N VAL A 717 -30.16 -14.13 13.41
CA VAL A 717 -31.63 -14.05 13.41
C VAL A 717 -32.25 -14.39 12.06
N GLY A 718 -31.43 -14.71 11.06
CA GLY A 718 -31.91 -15.18 9.76
C GLY A 718 -32.11 -16.69 9.71
N ASP A 719 -32.24 -17.22 8.51
CA ASP A 719 -32.57 -18.61 8.21
C ASP A 719 -31.40 -19.42 7.64
N ARG A 720 -30.22 -18.81 7.50
CA ARG A 720 -29.01 -19.42 6.95
C ARG A 720 -27.84 -19.32 7.92
N PRO A 721 -26.95 -20.32 7.97
CA PRO A 721 -25.66 -20.15 8.64
C PRO A 721 -24.88 -19.02 7.98
N GLY A 722 -24.07 -18.33 8.77
CA GLY A 722 -23.23 -17.26 8.26
C GLY A 722 -22.16 -16.85 9.25
N THR A 723 -21.24 -16.04 8.75
CA THR A 723 -20.14 -15.48 9.53
C THR A 723 -20.34 -13.98 9.69
N GLU A 724 -20.15 -13.47 10.91
CA GLU A 724 -20.14 -12.05 11.22
C GLU A 724 -18.78 -11.63 11.73
N VAL A 725 -18.38 -10.39 11.43
CA VAL A 725 -17.18 -9.76 11.99
C VAL A 725 -17.66 -8.68 12.95
N VAL A 726 -17.56 -8.97 14.24
CA VAL A 726 -17.95 -8.06 15.32
C VAL A 726 -16.82 -7.07 15.53
N GLN A 727 -17.03 -5.81 15.18
CA GLN A 727 -16.01 -4.77 15.22
C GLN A 727 -16.27 -3.84 16.40
N LEU A 728 -15.29 -3.66 17.29
CA LEU A 728 -15.35 -2.76 18.44
C LEU A 728 -14.58 -1.46 18.13
N TYR A 729 -15.26 -0.34 18.31
CA TYR A 729 -14.72 0.98 18.05
C TYR A 729 -14.78 1.87 19.30
N GLY A 730 -13.86 2.83 19.37
CA GLY A 730 -13.80 3.85 20.41
C GLY A 730 -13.77 5.28 19.85
N ARG A 731 -14.27 6.22 20.65
CA ARG A 731 -14.07 7.67 20.45
C ARG A 731 -13.85 8.33 21.81
N GLN A 732 -12.78 9.11 21.92
CA GLN A 732 -12.55 9.97 23.07
C GLN A 732 -13.44 11.21 23.01
N GLY A 733 -14.11 11.55 24.11
CA GLY A 733 -15.05 12.68 24.17
C GLY A 733 -14.35 14.04 24.23
N GLU A 734 -13.60 14.27 25.31
CA GLU A 734 -12.82 15.50 25.53
C GLU A 734 -11.32 15.24 25.36
N SER A 735 -10.62 16.14 24.67
CA SER A 735 -9.17 16.13 24.49
C SER A 735 -8.68 17.55 24.15
N ARG A 736 -7.42 17.86 24.46
CA ARG A 736 -6.79 19.10 24.00
C ARG A 736 -6.53 19.12 22.49
N VAL A 737 -6.45 17.95 21.85
CA VAL A 737 -6.18 17.80 20.41
C VAL A 737 -7.34 17.14 19.67
N ALA A 738 -7.39 17.29 18.35
CA ALA A 738 -8.36 16.58 17.53
C ALA A 738 -8.20 15.06 17.69
N GLN A 739 -9.31 14.40 18.06
CA GLN A 739 -9.40 12.95 18.23
C GLN A 739 -10.12 12.30 17.04
N PRO A 740 -9.81 11.04 16.70
CA PRO A 740 -10.56 10.31 15.69
C PRO A 740 -12.07 10.30 16.00
N LEU A 741 -12.89 10.41 14.96
CA LEU A 741 -14.34 10.24 15.04
C LEU A 741 -14.72 8.82 15.47
N ARG A 742 -13.85 7.87 15.13
CA ARG A 742 -13.93 6.45 15.43
C ARG A 742 -12.58 5.81 15.22
N ARG A 743 -12.18 4.91 16.11
CA ARG A 743 -10.94 4.12 16.03
C ARG A 743 -11.27 2.66 16.29
N LEU A 744 -10.84 1.75 15.41
CA LEU A 744 -10.96 0.31 15.64
C LEU A 744 -10.08 -0.07 16.84
N LEU A 745 -10.68 -0.73 17.85
CA LEU A 745 -9.98 -1.17 19.07
C LEU A 745 -9.75 -2.68 19.07
N ALA A 746 -10.71 -3.44 18.53
CA ALA A 746 -10.64 -4.89 18.40
C ALA A 746 -11.69 -5.38 17.40
N PHE A 747 -11.54 -6.61 16.92
CA PHE A 747 -12.58 -7.31 16.16
C PHE A 747 -12.54 -8.80 16.47
N GLU A 748 -13.67 -9.48 16.26
CA GLU A 748 -13.79 -10.93 16.39
C GLU A 748 -14.66 -11.48 15.27
N ARG A 749 -14.21 -12.55 14.62
CA ARG A 749 -14.97 -13.26 13.59
C ARG A 749 -15.72 -14.44 14.21
N VAL A 750 -17.04 -14.51 14.04
CA VAL A 750 -17.89 -15.57 14.62
C VAL A 750 -18.77 -16.23 13.56
N GLU A 751 -18.85 -17.56 13.61
CA GLU A 751 -19.72 -18.36 12.75
C GLU A 751 -20.91 -18.85 13.56
N LEU A 752 -22.12 -18.61 13.07
CA LEU A 752 -23.35 -18.92 13.80
C LEU A 752 -24.37 -19.61 12.90
N ALA A 753 -24.92 -20.72 13.39
CA ALA A 753 -26.09 -21.35 12.81
C ALA A 753 -27.35 -20.47 13.01
N PRO A 754 -28.43 -20.69 12.22
CA PRO A 754 -29.70 -19.98 12.43
C PRO A 754 -30.22 -20.10 13.86
N GLY A 755 -30.50 -18.98 14.51
CA GLY A 755 -30.97 -18.91 15.90
C GLY A 755 -29.88 -19.12 16.97
N GLU A 756 -28.63 -19.34 16.58
CA GLU A 756 -27.51 -19.45 17.51
C GLU A 756 -27.05 -18.08 18.01
N SER A 757 -26.69 -18.02 19.29
CA SER A 757 -26.16 -16.83 19.96
C SER A 757 -24.79 -17.12 20.55
N GLN A 758 -23.84 -16.20 20.41
CA GLN A 758 -22.53 -16.24 21.04
C GLN A 758 -22.23 -14.91 21.72
N VAL A 759 -21.64 -14.97 22.92
CA VAL A 759 -21.12 -13.77 23.59
C VAL A 759 -19.67 -13.55 23.19
N VAL A 760 -19.42 -12.48 22.44
CA VAL A 760 -18.09 -12.02 22.06
C VAL A 760 -17.50 -11.17 23.19
N ARG A 761 -16.22 -11.38 23.50
CA ARG A 761 -15.51 -10.71 24.60
C ARG A 761 -14.22 -10.09 24.09
N PHE A 762 -14.06 -8.81 24.35
CA PHE A 762 -12.85 -8.05 24.04
C PHE A 762 -12.17 -7.67 25.36
N SER A 763 -10.87 -7.92 25.42
CA SER A 763 -10.05 -7.48 26.54
C SER A 763 -9.26 -6.25 26.15
N LEU A 764 -9.48 -5.16 26.88
CA LEU A 764 -8.84 -3.88 26.62
C LEU A 764 -8.07 -3.41 27.85
N HIS A 765 -7.04 -2.61 27.63
CA HIS A 765 -6.34 -1.88 28.66
C HIS A 765 -6.66 -0.39 28.55
N GLY A 766 -6.67 0.32 29.68
CA GLY A 766 -6.84 1.78 29.67
C GLY A 766 -5.77 2.50 28.83
N GLN A 767 -4.60 1.87 28.63
CA GLN A 767 -3.50 2.38 27.81
C GLN A 767 -3.81 2.32 26.31
N ASP A 768 -4.79 1.55 25.87
CA ASP A 768 -5.15 1.42 24.44
C ASP A 768 -5.78 2.72 23.91
N PHE A 769 -6.25 3.60 24.80
CA PHE A 769 -6.83 4.92 24.50
C PHE A 769 -5.78 6.04 24.43
N TRP A 770 -4.52 5.68 24.20
CA TRP A 770 -3.46 6.66 24.10
C TRP A 770 -3.56 7.52 22.82
N HIS A 771 -2.98 8.72 22.89
CA HIS A 771 -2.61 9.52 21.72
C HIS A 771 -1.21 10.11 21.94
N TRP A 772 -0.62 10.69 20.89
CA TRP A 772 0.72 11.26 20.97
C TRP A 772 0.65 12.70 21.51
N ASP A 773 1.31 12.92 22.65
CA ASP A 773 1.48 14.26 23.22
C ASP A 773 2.73 14.92 22.64
N VAL A 774 2.52 15.90 21.77
CA VAL A 774 3.60 16.70 21.17
C VAL A 774 4.32 17.61 22.18
N ILE A 775 3.78 17.84 23.38
CA ILE A 775 4.49 18.60 24.42
C ILE A 775 5.53 17.71 25.09
N GLY A 776 5.09 16.56 25.60
CA GLY A 776 5.94 15.60 26.31
C GLY A 776 6.72 14.62 25.43
N ASP A 777 6.47 14.61 24.11
CA ASP A 777 7.10 13.70 23.14
C ASP A 777 6.94 12.22 23.50
N ARG A 778 5.70 11.87 23.88
CA ARG A 778 5.37 10.55 24.42
C ARG A 778 3.93 10.19 24.17
N ARG A 779 3.63 8.90 24.33
CA ARG A 779 2.25 8.43 24.48
C ARG A 779 1.67 8.95 25.79
N VAL A 780 0.43 9.42 25.74
CA VAL A 780 -0.35 9.82 26.92
C VAL A 780 -1.77 9.28 26.80
N VAL A 781 -2.38 8.98 27.93
CA VAL A 781 -3.82 8.76 28.05
C VAL A 781 -4.38 9.94 28.81
N GLU A 782 -5.36 10.66 28.27
CA GLU A 782 -6.05 11.72 29.01
C GLU A 782 -7.17 11.15 29.87
N THR A 783 -7.53 11.86 30.94
CA THR A 783 -8.77 11.55 31.65
C THR A 783 -9.95 12.02 30.80
N SER A 784 -10.74 11.08 30.29
CA SER A 784 -11.87 11.40 29.41
C SER A 784 -12.91 10.28 29.40
N VAL A 785 -14.17 10.64 29.15
CA VAL A 785 -15.22 9.67 28.84
C VAL A 785 -15.02 9.19 27.41
N HIS A 786 -15.00 7.87 27.24
CA HIS A 786 -14.87 7.23 25.94
C HIS A 786 -16.18 6.58 25.54
N ASP A 787 -16.63 6.92 24.33
CA ASP A 787 -17.72 6.24 23.65
C ASP A 787 -17.20 4.94 23.05
N LEU A 788 -17.73 3.81 23.50
CA LEU A 788 -17.47 2.51 22.90
C LEU A 788 -18.70 2.04 22.14
N TRP A 789 -18.50 1.43 20.97
CA TRP A 789 -19.60 0.78 20.27
C TRP A 789 -19.14 -0.41 19.46
N VAL A 790 -20.09 -1.31 19.22
CA VAL A 790 -19.94 -2.43 18.30
C VAL A 790 -20.83 -2.24 17.08
N GLY A 791 -20.37 -2.76 15.96
CA GLY A 791 -21.09 -2.79 14.69
C GLY A 791 -20.60 -3.94 13.80
N SER A 792 -21.34 -4.20 12.73
CA SER A 792 -20.90 -5.06 11.62
C SER A 792 -20.06 -4.30 10.59
N SER A 793 -19.82 -3.00 10.86
CA SER A 793 -19.01 -2.02 10.15
C SER A 793 -18.70 -0.89 11.14
N SER A 794 -18.03 0.17 10.70
CA SER A 794 -17.76 1.36 11.53
C SER A 794 -19.00 2.17 11.93
N VAL A 795 -20.21 1.73 11.56
CA VAL A 795 -21.50 2.28 12.00
C VAL A 795 -21.93 1.73 13.36
N LYS A 796 -22.43 2.61 14.24
CA LYS A 796 -22.85 2.26 15.61
C LYS A 796 -24.14 1.42 15.60
N ARG A 797 -24.09 0.20 16.16
CA ARG A 797 -25.30 -0.61 16.45
C ARG A 797 -25.64 -0.66 17.94
N SER A 798 -24.64 -0.79 18.80
CA SER A 798 -24.80 -0.86 20.26
C SER A 798 -23.67 -0.07 20.93
N ARG A 799 -23.98 0.76 21.93
CA ARG A 799 -23.05 1.73 22.55
C ARG A 799 -23.01 1.57 24.07
N ALA A 800 -21.84 1.81 24.64
CA ALA A 800 -21.63 2.04 26.06
C ALA A 800 -20.59 3.14 26.26
N GLU A 801 -20.40 3.57 27.51
CA GLU A 801 -19.40 4.58 27.87
C GLU A 801 -18.51 4.05 29.00
N VAL A 802 -17.25 4.48 29.01
CA VAL A 802 -16.32 4.21 30.11
C VAL A 802 -15.48 5.45 30.39
N LEU A 803 -15.31 5.79 31.67
CA LEU A 803 -14.38 6.84 32.09
C LEU A 803 -12.97 6.25 32.18
N VAL A 804 -12.11 6.61 31.23
CA VAL A 804 -10.68 6.26 31.31
C VAL A 804 -9.99 7.35 32.12
N VAL A 805 -9.34 6.96 33.22
CA VAL A 805 -8.58 7.86 34.10
C VAL A 805 -7.12 7.80 33.70
N GLY A 806 -6.73 8.80 32.93
CA GLY A 806 -5.39 8.99 32.40
C GLY A 806 -4.52 9.89 33.27
N GLU A 807 -3.57 10.53 32.60
CA GLU A 807 -2.59 11.45 33.14
C GLU A 807 -2.95 12.89 32.75
N SER A 808 -2.31 13.87 33.40
CA SER A 808 -2.37 15.27 32.99
C SER A 808 -1.26 15.57 31.99
N ILE A 809 -1.61 16.26 30.90
CA ILE A 809 -0.64 16.77 29.92
C ILE A 809 0.01 18.03 30.50
N ALA A 810 1.33 18.12 30.36
CA ALA A 810 2.09 19.27 30.82
C ALA A 810 1.79 20.51 29.95
N VAL A 811 1.97 21.70 30.51
CA VAL A 811 2.02 22.95 29.74
C VAL A 811 3.40 23.13 29.13
N ARG A 812 3.49 23.79 27.97
CA ARG A 812 4.78 24.09 27.33
C ARG A 812 5.55 25.14 28.13
N GLY A 813 6.87 25.07 28.16
CA GLY A 813 7.73 26.07 28.79
C GLY A 813 9.17 25.97 28.30
N GLY A 814 9.97 27.00 28.56
CA GLY A 814 11.37 27.05 28.13
C GLY A 814 11.52 27.11 26.60
N GLN A 815 12.32 26.18 26.04
CA GLN A 815 12.54 26.07 24.60
C GLN A 815 11.41 25.28 23.92
N LEU A 816 10.73 25.92 22.97
CA LEU A 816 9.64 25.38 22.19
C LEU A 816 10.15 24.93 20.82
N ARG A 817 10.00 23.66 20.51
CA ARG A 817 10.26 23.10 19.18
C ARG A 817 9.10 23.42 18.25
N ALA A 818 9.39 23.99 17.08
CA ALA A 818 8.36 24.52 16.19
C ALA A 818 7.57 23.42 15.48
N GLU A 819 8.22 22.30 15.15
CA GLU A 819 7.63 21.11 14.55
C GLU A 819 6.60 20.42 15.45
N ARG A 820 6.64 20.71 16.76
CA ARG A 820 5.71 20.18 17.77
C ARG A 820 4.45 21.05 17.91
N PHE A 821 3.99 21.66 16.82
CA PHE A 821 2.79 22.51 16.81
C PHE A 821 1.51 21.70 17.06
N ASP A 822 0.46 22.38 17.54
CA ASP A 822 -0.87 21.78 17.74
C ASP A 822 -1.72 21.89 16.46
N ASP A 823 -1.59 23.01 15.72
CA ASP A 823 -2.28 23.28 14.46
C ASP A 823 -1.43 24.19 13.53
N CYS A 824 -1.75 24.24 12.24
CA CYS A 824 -1.02 25.03 11.26
C CYS A 824 -1.83 25.34 9.98
N ALA A 825 -1.33 26.29 9.18
CA ALA A 825 -1.72 26.46 7.78
C ALA A 825 -0.58 27.06 6.96
N GLY A 826 -0.50 26.75 5.66
CA GLY A 826 0.51 27.33 4.77
C GLY A 826 1.96 26.96 5.15
N ILE A 827 2.17 25.75 5.66
CA ILE A 827 3.49 25.21 6.04
C ILE A 827 3.73 23.82 5.46
N THR A 828 4.99 23.40 5.47
CA THR A 828 5.44 22.02 5.28
C THR A 828 6.50 21.68 6.34
N LEU A 829 6.82 20.39 6.46
CA LEU A 829 7.87 19.90 7.35
C LEU A 829 9.10 19.50 6.54
N VAL A 830 10.26 19.99 6.98
CA VAL A 830 11.57 19.70 6.38
C VAL A 830 12.55 19.26 7.45
N ASP A 831 13.69 18.70 7.05
CA ASP A 831 14.75 18.26 7.93
C ASP A 831 15.51 19.45 8.56
N GLU A 832 15.88 19.34 9.83
CA GLU A 832 16.72 20.35 10.49
C GLU A 832 18.17 20.26 10.04
N THR A 833 18.65 19.02 9.94
CA THR A 833 19.98 18.62 9.51
C THR A 833 19.87 17.38 8.63
N ARG A 834 20.94 17.04 7.91
CA ARG A 834 20.98 15.81 7.11
C ARG A 834 20.64 14.55 7.94
N ASP A 835 21.14 14.47 9.18
CA ASP A 835 21.08 13.24 9.96
C ASP A 835 19.88 13.18 10.93
N ARG A 836 19.37 14.32 11.41
CA ARG A 836 18.30 14.35 12.42
C ARG A 836 17.51 15.65 12.49
N GLY A 837 16.38 15.59 13.19
CA GLY A 837 15.51 16.73 13.46
C GLY A 837 14.61 17.08 12.29
N THR A 838 13.49 17.72 12.63
CA THR A 838 12.45 18.23 11.74
C THR A 838 12.15 19.66 12.14
N VAL A 839 11.83 20.51 11.17
CA VAL A 839 11.51 21.94 11.35
C VAL A 839 10.34 22.33 10.45
N VAL A 840 9.76 23.47 10.74
CA VAL A 840 8.67 24.04 9.95
C VAL A 840 9.24 24.94 8.86
N GLU A 841 8.73 24.82 7.64
CA GLU A 841 8.96 25.76 6.53
C GLU A 841 7.62 26.34 6.05
N SER A 842 7.54 27.66 5.84
CA SER A 842 6.37 28.28 5.23
C SER A 842 6.30 27.98 3.74
N THR A 843 5.12 27.62 3.24
CA THR A 843 4.88 27.41 1.79
C THR A 843 4.30 28.66 1.13
N GLU A 844 3.78 29.60 1.92
CA GLU A 844 3.18 30.84 1.44
C GLU A 844 3.31 31.97 2.48
N ALA A 845 3.07 33.21 2.04
CA ALA A 845 2.98 34.35 2.94
C ALA A 845 1.68 34.28 3.75
N GLY A 846 1.76 34.54 5.05
CA GLY A 846 0.64 34.38 5.98
C GLY A 846 0.48 32.96 6.53
N GLY A 847 1.33 32.01 6.12
CA GLY A 847 1.39 30.69 6.77
C GLY A 847 1.68 30.84 8.26
N TRP A 848 1.25 29.87 9.06
CA TRP A 848 1.37 29.93 10.52
C TRP A 848 1.41 28.56 11.20
N ILE A 849 1.96 28.54 12.41
CA ILE A 849 1.84 27.43 13.37
C ILE A 849 1.28 27.92 14.71
N LEU A 850 0.49 27.09 15.37
CA LEU A 850 -0.07 27.31 16.70
C LEU A 850 0.63 26.43 17.73
N LEU A 851 1.20 27.06 18.76
CA LEU A 851 1.71 26.42 19.97
C LEU A 851 0.77 26.77 21.12
N GLY A 852 -0.09 25.82 21.49
CA GLY A 852 -1.03 25.94 22.59
C GLY A 852 -0.36 25.74 23.95
N ASP A 853 -1.03 26.25 24.99
CA ASP A 853 -0.66 26.00 26.40
C ASP A 853 0.78 26.40 26.77
N VAL A 854 1.27 27.54 26.23
CA VAL A 854 2.61 28.04 26.55
C VAL A 854 2.58 28.81 27.87
N ARG A 855 3.29 28.28 28.86
CA ARG A 855 3.48 28.88 30.19
C ARG A 855 4.73 29.73 30.21
N VAL A 856 4.54 30.94 30.75
CA VAL A 856 5.58 31.87 31.15
C VAL A 856 5.47 32.10 32.66
N ASP A 857 6.51 31.73 33.40
CA ASP A 857 6.52 31.82 34.88
C ASP A 857 6.91 33.22 35.40
N GLU A 858 7.66 33.99 34.60
CA GLU A 858 8.05 35.38 34.88
C GLU A 858 7.99 36.19 33.58
N ASP A 859 7.74 37.50 33.67
CA ASP A 859 7.62 38.36 32.48
C ASP A 859 8.83 38.19 31.53
N VAL A 860 8.54 37.75 30.30
CA VAL A 860 9.59 37.59 29.29
C VAL A 860 9.90 38.93 28.68
N THR A 861 11.17 39.30 28.73
CA THR A 861 11.67 40.56 28.14
C THR A 861 12.35 40.34 26.79
N HIS A 862 12.75 39.11 26.48
CA HIS A 862 13.39 38.75 25.21
C HIS A 862 12.98 37.35 24.77
N CYS A 863 12.75 37.17 23.48
CA CYS A 863 12.55 35.86 22.86
C CYS A 863 13.65 35.63 21.81
N THR A 864 14.13 34.40 21.71
CA THR A 864 15.11 33.99 20.69
C THR A 864 14.47 32.99 19.75
N ALA A 865 14.49 33.25 18.45
CA ALA A 865 14.04 32.31 17.43
C ALA A 865 15.25 31.76 16.67
N ARG A 866 15.29 30.44 16.47
CA ARG A 866 16.26 29.78 15.60
C ARG A 866 15.68 29.65 14.21
N LEU A 867 16.17 30.46 13.28
CA LEU A 867 15.58 30.71 11.97
C LEU A 867 16.53 30.36 10.82
N GLY A 868 15.97 30.00 9.67
CA GLY A 868 16.70 29.81 8.41
C GLY A 868 15.84 30.18 7.20
N GLY A 869 16.44 30.32 6.02
CA GLY A 869 15.69 30.60 4.78
C GLY A 869 16.09 31.90 4.06
N GLY A 870 15.28 32.27 3.06
CA GLY A 870 15.61 33.32 2.08
C GLY A 870 15.39 34.77 2.50
N GLY A 871 15.11 35.04 3.77
CA GLY A 871 14.71 36.35 4.29
C GLY A 871 13.21 36.52 4.46
N GLY A 872 12.81 37.62 5.09
CA GLY A 872 11.42 37.87 5.50
C GLY A 872 11.32 38.07 7.01
N GLU A 873 10.12 37.83 7.56
CA GLU A 873 9.81 38.06 8.97
C GLU A 873 8.95 36.94 9.55
N VAL A 874 9.13 36.66 10.84
CA VAL A 874 8.23 35.82 11.62
C VAL A 874 7.64 36.66 12.74
N GLU A 875 6.33 36.81 12.77
CA GLU A 875 5.62 37.49 13.86
C GLU A 875 5.14 36.47 14.88
N LEU A 876 5.45 36.69 16.17
CA LEU A 876 4.78 35.97 17.24
C LEU A 876 3.55 36.74 17.71
N ARG A 877 2.41 36.06 17.72
CA ARG A 877 1.11 36.61 18.09
C ARG A 877 0.47 35.80 19.21
N LEU A 878 -0.42 36.45 19.96
CA LEU A 878 -1.24 35.77 20.97
C LEU A 878 -2.58 35.33 20.39
N GLY A 879 -2.90 34.05 20.54
CA GLY A 879 -4.22 33.45 20.36
C GLY A 879 -4.67 33.24 18.90
N ASP A 880 -4.47 34.22 18.02
CA ASP A 880 -5.03 34.22 16.66
C ASP A 880 -3.99 34.67 15.61
N PRO A 881 -3.87 33.96 14.45
CA PRO A 881 -2.90 34.29 13.42
C PRO A 881 -3.14 35.65 12.74
N GLU A 882 -4.38 36.09 12.58
CA GLU A 882 -4.70 37.30 11.79
C GLU A 882 -4.82 38.55 12.67
N SER A 883 -5.60 38.42 13.73
CA SER A 883 -6.05 39.52 14.60
C SER A 883 -5.38 39.53 15.98
N GLY A 884 -4.64 38.46 16.32
CA GLY A 884 -3.95 38.33 17.59
C GLY A 884 -2.92 39.43 17.81
N PRO A 885 -2.79 39.98 19.03
CA PRO A 885 -1.77 40.98 19.35
C PRO A 885 -0.35 40.45 19.05
N VAL A 886 0.44 41.24 18.30
CA VAL A 886 1.84 40.93 18.02
C VAL A 886 2.68 41.14 19.28
N LEU A 887 3.34 40.09 19.72
CA LEU A 887 4.30 40.11 20.82
C LEU A 887 5.65 40.67 20.36
N CYS A 888 6.16 40.14 19.24
CA CYS A 888 7.43 40.56 18.64
C CYS A 888 7.52 40.07 17.20
N THR A 889 8.48 40.63 16.46
CA THR A 889 8.76 40.29 15.07
C THR A 889 10.24 39.96 14.93
N PHE A 890 10.55 38.82 14.33
CA PHE A 890 11.91 38.40 14.01
C PHE A 890 12.20 38.67 12.54
N THR A 891 13.31 39.36 12.26
CA THR A 891 13.84 39.45 10.88
C THR A 891 14.66 38.21 10.57
N VAL A 892 14.29 37.49 9.51
CA VAL A 892 14.97 36.27 9.07
C VAL A 892 16.20 36.67 8.25
N PRO A 893 17.42 36.25 8.63
CA PRO A 893 18.60 36.47 7.79
C PRO A 893 18.49 35.65 6.51
N ALA A 894 18.88 36.23 5.37
CA ALA A 894 18.89 35.52 4.10
C ALA A 894 20.14 34.64 3.99
N ASP A 895 19.96 33.32 3.94
CA ASP A 895 21.01 32.34 3.69
C ASP A 895 20.54 31.32 2.64
N PRO A 896 21.29 31.11 1.54
CA PRO A 896 20.93 30.14 0.49
C PRO A 896 21.04 28.68 0.92
N SER A 897 21.74 28.37 2.01
CA SER A 897 21.93 26.99 2.49
C SER A 897 20.73 26.48 3.28
N ARG A 898 20.23 25.30 2.89
CA ARG A 898 19.17 24.60 3.62
C ARG A 898 19.57 24.31 5.08
N TRP A 899 20.81 24.00 5.41
CA TRP A 899 21.14 23.65 6.81
C TRP A 899 21.79 24.79 7.61
N SER A 900 21.69 26.03 7.13
CA SER A 900 22.13 27.21 7.87
C SER A 900 21.05 27.73 8.82
N TRP A 901 21.47 28.05 10.04
CA TRP A 901 20.59 28.48 11.13
C TRP A 901 21.16 29.73 11.83
N HIS A 902 20.27 30.64 12.19
CA HIS A 902 20.57 31.88 12.90
C HIS A 902 19.70 32.01 14.14
N ASP A 903 20.33 32.25 15.29
CA ASP A 903 19.62 32.59 16.52
C ASP A 903 19.39 34.10 16.56
N VAL A 904 18.14 34.52 16.38
CA VAL A 904 17.72 35.92 16.35
C VAL A 904 17.02 36.25 17.66
N ARG A 905 17.59 37.15 18.45
CA ARG A 905 17.04 37.59 19.73
C ARG A 905 16.41 38.96 19.61
N VAL A 906 15.15 39.07 20.02
CA VAL A 906 14.36 40.33 19.96
C VAL A 906 13.76 40.66 21.33
N PRO A 907 13.56 41.96 21.66
CA PRO A 907 12.81 42.34 22.84
C PRO A 907 11.33 41.96 22.68
N VAL A 908 10.70 41.53 23.76
CA VAL A 908 9.27 41.18 23.83
C VAL A 908 8.70 41.67 25.15
N ILE A 909 7.41 41.96 25.19
CA ILE A 909 6.66 42.16 26.45
C ILE A 909 5.63 41.05 26.51
N TRP A 910 5.92 40.01 27.29
CA TRP A 910 5.00 38.89 27.48
C TRP A 910 4.82 38.65 28.97
N GLU A 911 3.64 39.03 29.46
CA GLU A 911 3.25 38.89 30.86
C GLU A 911 3.13 37.42 31.28
N GLN A 912 3.49 37.13 32.52
CA GLN A 912 3.33 35.80 33.13
C GLN A 912 1.93 35.20 32.92
N GLY A 913 1.89 33.88 32.68
CA GLY A 913 0.66 33.11 32.51
C GLY A 913 0.73 32.07 31.41
N VAL A 914 -0.39 31.40 31.19
CA VAL A 914 -0.56 30.41 30.10
C VAL A 914 -1.32 31.06 28.95
N ARG A 915 -0.76 30.98 27.73
CA ARG A 915 -1.32 31.56 26.52
C ARG A 915 -1.08 30.66 25.30
N ASN A 916 -1.93 30.80 24.30
CA ASN A 916 -1.72 30.25 22.97
C ASN A 916 -0.87 31.23 22.15
N VAL A 917 0.13 30.71 21.45
CA VAL A 917 1.13 31.50 20.73
C VAL A 917 1.15 31.04 19.29
N VAL A 918 1.10 31.99 18.37
CA VAL A 918 1.09 31.73 16.94
C VAL A 918 2.34 32.35 16.32
N ALA A 919 3.06 31.58 15.50
CA ALA A 919 4.12 32.12 14.66
C ALA A 919 3.60 32.28 13.24
N VAL A 920 3.61 33.50 12.71
CA VAL A 920 3.12 33.84 11.36
C VAL A 920 4.28 34.24 10.47
N PHE A 921 4.36 33.63 9.30
CA PHE A 921 5.47 33.78 8.34
C PHE A 921 5.10 34.79 7.25
N SER A 922 5.94 35.80 7.01
CA SER A 922 5.61 36.85 6.03
C SER A 922 5.91 36.50 4.57
N ALA A 923 6.61 35.39 4.32
CA ALA A 923 6.98 34.91 2.99
C ALA A 923 7.15 33.38 3.00
N PRO A 924 7.06 32.71 1.83
CA PRO A 924 7.44 31.30 1.69
C PRO A 924 8.95 31.07 1.88
N GLY A 925 9.35 29.85 2.23
CA GLY A 925 10.73 29.43 2.41
C GLY A 925 11.39 29.95 3.70
N ILE A 926 10.60 30.49 4.64
CA ILE A 926 11.08 30.84 5.98
C ILE A 926 10.97 29.59 6.84
N ARG A 927 12.04 29.29 7.57
CA ARG A 927 12.12 28.12 8.44
C ARG A 927 12.32 28.49 9.89
N LEU A 928 11.58 27.82 10.75
CA LEU A 928 11.62 27.98 12.19
C LEU A 928 11.89 26.61 12.83
N ALA A 929 13.01 26.52 13.56
CA ALA A 929 13.37 25.31 14.31
C ALA A 929 12.85 25.37 15.76
N SER A 930 13.03 26.51 16.41
CA SER A 930 12.62 26.66 17.81
C SER A 930 12.44 28.11 18.24
N LEU A 931 11.66 28.30 19.31
CA LEU A 931 11.53 29.54 20.06
C LEU A 931 12.04 29.32 21.49
N ASP A 932 12.86 30.21 22.01
CA ASP A 932 13.33 30.19 23.40
C ASP A 932 12.88 31.46 24.10
N LEU A 933 12.06 31.28 25.14
CA LEU A 933 11.47 32.36 25.93
C LEU A 933 12.44 32.92 26.99
N GLY A 934 13.67 32.41 27.11
CA GLY A 934 14.71 32.96 27.97
C GLY A 934 14.44 32.85 29.48
N CYS A 935 13.44 32.06 29.89
CA CYS A 935 13.18 31.73 31.29
C CYS A 935 14.27 30.75 31.78
N GLN A 936 14.85 30.98 32.97
CA GLN A 936 15.77 30.00 33.57
C GLN A 936 14.98 28.74 33.93
N SER A 937 15.49 27.59 33.48
CA SER A 937 14.94 26.23 33.67
C SER A 937 14.62 25.87 35.11
#